data_AF-A0A0L1J7B8-F1
#
_entry.id   AF-A0A0L1J7B8-F1
#
_cell.length_a   1.000
_cell.length_b   1.000
_cell.length_c   1.000
_cell.angle_alpha   90.00
_cell.angle_beta   90.00
_cell.angle_gamma   90.00
#
_symmetry.space_group_name_H-M   'P 1'
#
loop_
_entity.id
_entity.type
_entity.pdbx_description
1 polymer ?
#
loop_
_entity_poly.entity_id
_entity_poly.type
_entity_poly.pdbx_seq_one_letter_code
_entity_poly.pdbx_strand_id
1 'polypeptide(L)'
;MLLPASFSRHITSLRSLNRKWQRLVARRKENNDGLSSRMLEVFLRTWDLGFTSFGGPPVHFRILHERFVQGKGGKDNWVDEQTYQELFAICQGLPGPASTKMIFCLTLLHAGFFPALLVFFTWSLPGAIGMYALSLGVQKIGDTLPLPVYALLSGLNSSTVGIVALAAVQLADKAIRDKLTRILVIFGACAGLCYNALWYFPLLMVVGGLATIIWDGWMSQRIRKIKLAWRGRHAVQPTTETELATMQSIPMEEGGQTAAPSQNSDTAASQMNSVRSRNVGPKGESAPLSSTDTPDQDVEQYPAPAHSIRVRVGILIIVCFLASFIGLLVGRSVSHQPPLALDLFTNMYLAGTVIFGGGPVVIPLLRSYVVGPGWVSSRDFLLGLAIIQAFPGPNFNFAVYLGALALQKSQFPTIFGAFLGGLGIFFPGIALAVAVQSFWKTLRKRKWVVDFLRGVNATAVGLVFTAVYRLWEIGYLTPEANNGQSLAKEPWWVVIAVVTYAESAWFNVPSAVAIVLGAILGLCCLALLATVEGNPSEPVVNLGYSTYQGYYNTTTGLNIWKGIRYAAPPINELRWQPPVAPPRNISHILPAVDQPPVCPQSGAARTPAVYGFNSGPGDEDCLYLNVYAPPGASDLPVFVWIHGGGYGLFGAVYDPSPLMNTNGNGFITVEIQYRLGAFGFLSSAEVHERGTPNAGLLDQRFALQWVQQHITKFGGNPKRVTIGGESAGAGAVMLHSLAYGGKESNLFQNIIAASPYLVPVYPYDDPVPTGHYEAFVEKTGCGPSAIAKARYNSSFDCLVEAPSEKLQNASGVVSESGLFGTFAFLPVVDNDMIRERPSAQLLSGKVSGQRILVGNNANDGVPLSNPNVVTRTAFNSYLSETFPNFTETDLAWLKLVYDTADSQSTDDSPRFDTLGTSGPTAKNQSEVATGLQQTVFNIFAESTFDCPAQWFAEAFGGSLRQAWKYQYSVTPALHGADLNAYFPGKASWPSKRFNHAFQKVWGSFIMNNSPIIPIQDATGNQSHAIVPEDSSGQLDWPQFHPSAPWHMDFNTTGGSVSPLVVTPNLTYYIRQGDDVVNHFRLANAYTWEGGRGVRCLFWRAAADRIPL
;
A
#
# COMPACT_ATOMS: atom_id res chain seq x y z
N MET A 1 8.55 -37.60 9.38
CA MET A 1 9.06 -37.95 10.73
C MET A 1 7.98 -38.76 11.46
N LEU A 2 8.34 -39.92 12.02
CA LEU A 2 7.42 -40.82 12.75
C LEU A 2 6.93 -40.14 14.03
N LEU A 3 5.61 -39.98 14.18
CA LEU A 3 4.97 -39.42 15.38
C LEU A 3 5.32 -40.25 16.63
N PRO A 4 5.51 -39.62 17.81
CA PRO A 4 5.83 -40.32 19.05
C PRO A 4 4.72 -41.31 19.45
N ALA A 5 5.14 -42.47 19.96
CA ALA A 5 4.29 -43.64 20.18
C ALA A 5 3.09 -43.43 21.14
N SER A 6 3.07 -42.35 21.94
CA SER A 6 1.96 -42.04 22.85
C SER A 6 0.72 -41.52 22.11
N PHE A 7 0.89 -40.75 21.03
CA PHE A 7 -0.22 -40.16 20.27
C PHE A 7 -0.95 -41.19 19.39
N SER A 8 -0.19 -42.14 18.84
CA SER A 8 -0.73 -43.29 18.08
C SER A 8 -1.66 -44.16 18.93
N ARG A 9 -1.34 -44.37 20.22
CA ARG A 9 -2.17 -45.16 21.15
C ARG A 9 -3.52 -44.51 21.46
N HIS A 10 -3.58 -43.18 21.55
CA HIS A 10 -4.86 -42.47 21.77
C HIS A 10 -5.76 -42.48 20.53
N ILE A 11 -5.18 -42.35 19.33
CA ILE A 11 -5.92 -42.47 18.06
C ILE A 11 -6.42 -43.89 17.82
N THR A 12 -5.63 -44.92 18.16
CA THR A 12 -6.08 -46.32 18.06
C THR A 12 -7.14 -46.66 19.10
N SER A 13 -7.04 -46.13 20.32
CA SER A 13 -8.07 -46.24 21.36
C SER A 13 -9.41 -45.65 20.89
N LEU A 14 -9.40 -44.44 20.31
CA LEU A 14 -10.58 -43.78 19.75
C LEU A 14 -11.17 -44.55 18.54
N ARG A 15 -10.33 -45.10 17.66
CA ARG A 15 -10.78 -45.97 16.55
C ARG A 15 -11.41 -47.27 17.07
N SER A 16 -10.90 -47.83 18.16
CA SER A 16 -11.45 -49.04 18.78
C SER A 16 -12.80 -48.77 19.46
N LEU A 17 -12.92 -47.63 20.14
CA LEU A 17 -14.16 -47.13 20.75
C LEU A 17 -15.23 -46.85 19.68
N ASN A 18 -14.85 -46.21 18.57
CA ASN A 18 -15.73 -45.96 17.42
C ASN A 18 -16.23 -47.26 16.79
N ARG A 19 -15.36 -48.26 16.61
CA ARG A 19 -15.77 -49.60 16.12
C ARG A 19 -16.71 -50.33 17.10
N LYS A 20 -16.47 -50.19 18.41
CA LYS A 20 -17.28 -50.84 19.47
C LYS A 20 -18.67 -50.19 19.56
N TRP A 21 -18.75 -48.87 19.45
CA TRP A 21 -20.01 -48.11 19.39
C TRP A 21 -20.78 -48.36 18.08
N GLN A 22 -20.10 -48.47 16.94
CA GLN A 22 -20.74 -48.81 15.66
C GLN A 22 -21.39 -50.20 15.66
N ARG A 23 -20.81 -51.18 16.36
CA ARG A 23 -21.44 -52.51 16.54
C ARG A 23 -22.69 -52.45 17.42
N LEU A 24 -22.71 -51.58 18.42
CA LEU A 24 -23.89 -51.36 19.28
C LEU A 24 -25.03 -50.67 18.53
N VAL A 25 -24.72 -49.81 17.57
CA VAL A 25 -25.71 -49.12 16.72
C VAL A 25 -26.21 -50.01 15.58
N ALA A 26 -25.35 -50.85 14.98
CA ALA A 26 -25.76 -51.85 13.98
C ALA A 26 -26.80 -52.83 14.54
N ARG A 27 -26.72 -53.16 15.83
CA ARG A 27 -27.73 -53.98 16.55
C ARG A 27 -29.08 -53.28 16.76
N ARG A 28 -29.17 -51.97 16.51
CA ARG A 28 -30.39 -51.14 16.65
C ARG A 28 -31.07 -50.84 15.32
N LYS A 29 -30.51 -51.31 14.19
CA LYS A 29 -30.97 -51.06 12.81
C LYS A 29 -32.27 -51.78 12.43
N GLU A 30 -32.78 -52.67 13.29
CA GLU A 30 -33.98 -53.46 13.01
C GLU A 30 -35.31 -52.79 13.38
N ASN A 31 -35.35 -51.61 14.00
CA ASN A 31 -36.62 -50.91 14.25
C ASN A 31 -36.43 -49.40 14.52
N ASN A 32 -36.47 -48.56 13.47
CA ASN A 32 -37.08 -47.21 13.43
C ASN A 32 -36.49 -46.31 12.33
N ASP A 33 -37.34 -45.84 11.41
CA ASP A 33 -37.12 -44.69 10.50
C ASP A 33 -37.20 -43.33 11.24
N GLY A 34 -36.78 -43.30 12.50
CA GLY A 34 -36.83 -42.11 13.34
C GLY A 34 -35.80 -41.08 12.90
N LEU A 35 -36.13 -39.79 13.04
CA LEU A 35 -35.16 -38.70 12.82
C LEU A 35 -33.84 -38.92 13.59
N SER A 36 -33.90 -39.54 14.77
CA SER A 36 -32.75 -39.84 15.62
C SER A 36 -31.79 -40.90 15.02
N SER A 37 -32.30 -41.92 14.32
CA SER A 37 -31.44 -42.94 13.68
C SER A 37 -30.70 -42.34 12.48
N ARG A 38 -31.39 -41.51 11.68
CA ARG A 38 -30.81 -40.74 10.57
C ARG A 38 -29.74 -39.74 11.04
N MET A 39 -30.00 -39.01 12.12
CA MET A 39 -29.01 -38.10 12.70
C MET A 39 -27.76 -38.84 13.17
N LEU A 40 -27.93 -40.01 13.81
CA LEU A 40 -26.82 -40.82 14.30
C LEU A 40 -25.98 -41.42 13.17
N GLU A 41 -26.61 -41.92 12.11
CA GLU A 41 -25.92 -42.44 10.92
C GLU A 41 -25.06 -41.36 10.26
N VAL A 42 -25.68 -40.20 10.02
CA VAL A 42 -25.02 -39.05 9.40
C VAL A 42 -23.86 -38.56 10.27
N PHE A 43 -24.05 -38.45 11.59
CA PHE A 43 -22.99 -38.09 12.53
C PHE A 43 -21.81 -39.08 12.47
N LEU A 44 -22.07 -40.38 12.58
CA LEU A 44 -21.03 -41.43 12.58
C LEU A 44 -20.22 -41.48 11.27
N ARG A 45 -20.79 -40.97 10.17
CA ARG A 45 -20.13 -40.94 8.85
C ARG A 45 -19.40 -39.63 8.55
N THR A 46 -19.71 -38.55 9.26
CA THR A 46 -19.20 -37.20 8.97
C THR A 46 -18.38 -36.55 10.09
N TRP A 47 -18.46 -37.02 11.35
CA TRP A 47 -17.82 -36.36 12.48
C TRP A 47 -16.30 -36.20 12.35
N ASP A 48 -15.63 -37.14 11.68
CA ASP A 48 -14.18 -37.11 11.47
C ASP A 48 -13.76 -36.10 10.39
N LEU A 49 -14.67 -35.74 9.48
CA LEU A 49 -14.34 -34.88 8.33
C LEU A 49 -13.90 -33.49 8.77
N GLY A 50 -14.52 -32.92 9.81
CA GLY A 50 -14.13 -31.62 10.38
C GLY A 50 -12.73 -31.60 11.00
N PHE A 51 -12.13 -32.76 11.27
CA PHE A 51 -10.77 -32.89 11.83
C PHE A 51 -9.73 -33.43 10.84
N THR A 52 -10.18 -34.00 9.71
CA THR A 52 -9.31 -34.77 8.80
C THR A 52 -9.32 -34.26 7.36
N SER A 53 -10.25 -33.40 6.99
CA SER A 53 -10.32 -32.81 5.64
C SER A 53 -9.42 -31.60 5.55
N PHE A 54 -8.14 -31.81 5.29
CA PHE A 54 -7.18 -30.75 5.02
C PHE A 54 -7.15 -30.40 3.53
N GLY A 55 -6.92 -29.12 3.23
CA GLY A 55 -6.72 -28.63 1.87
C GLY A 55 -7.91 -27.84 1.31
N GLY A 56 -7.85 -27.54 0.02
CA GLY A 56 -8.85 -26.72 -0.66
C GLY A 56 -10.09 -27.50 -1.12
N PRO A 57 -11.07 -26.81 -1.72
CA PRO A 57 -12.27 -27.43 -2.30
C PRO A 57 -11.99 -28.64 -3.21
N PRO A 58 -10.98 -28.65 -4.12
CA PRO A 58 -10.69 -29.83 -4.96
C PRO A 58 -10.42 -31.11 -4.17
N VAL A 59 -9.72 -31.01 -3.05
CA VAL A 59 -9.42 -32.14 -2.16
C VAL A 59 -10.68 -32.58 -1.43
N HIS A 60 -11.47 -31.63 -0.93
CA HIS A 60 -12.73 -31.94 -0.26
C HIS A 60 -13.71 -32.66 -1.20
N PHE A 61 -13.86 -32.19 -2.45
CA PHE A 61 -14.69 -32.89 -3.43
C PHE A 61 -14.20 -34.33 -3.66
N ARG A 62 -12.90 -34.55 -3.77
CA ARG A 62 -12.38 -35.92 -3.89
C ARG A 62 -12.71 -36.77 -2.65
N ILE A 63 -12.52 -36.24 -1.44
CA ILE A 63 -12.84 -36.94 -0.18
C ILE A 63 -14.33 -37.28 -0.12
N LEU A 64 -15.20 -36.34 -0.48
CA LEU A 64 -16.65 -36.53 -0.50
C LEU A 64 -17.06 -37.55 -1.56
N HIS A 65 -16.46 -37.52 -2.74
CA HIS A 65 -16.69 -38.50 -3.82
C HIS A 65 -16.30 -39.91 -3.39
N GLU A 66 -15.07 -40.09 -2.90
CA GLU A 66 -14.58 -41.39 -2.43
C GLU A 66 -15.45 -41.97 -1.30
N ARG A 67 -15.98 -41.10 -0.42
CA ARG A 67 -16.75 -41.53 0.76
C ARG A 67 -18.23 -41.75 0.50
N PHE A 68 -18.87 -40.95 -0.34
CA PHE A 68 -20.32 -40.94 -0.53
C PHE A 68 -20.78 -41.52 -1.87
N VAL A 69 -19.88 -41.64 -2.85
CA VAL A 69 -20.16 -42.21 -4.18
C VAL A 69 -19.46 -43.56 -4.37
N GLN A 70 -18.18 -43.67 -4.00
CA GLN A 70 -17.39 -44.90 -4.19
C GLN A 70 -17.44 -45.89 -3.00
N GLY A 71 -18.08 -45.53 -1.89
CA GLY A 71 -18.26 -46.43 -0.74
C GLY A 71 -16.97 -46.81 0.01
N LYS A 72 -15.91 -45.98 -0.06
CA LYS A 72 -14.60 -46.27 0.54
C LYS A 72 -14.73 -46.54 2.05
N GLY A 73 -14.28 -47.73 2.49
CA GLY A 73 -14.39 -48.20 3.88
C GLY A 73 -15.52 -49.19 4.16
N GLY A 74 -16.16 -49.76 3.12
CA GLY A 74 -17.18 -50.82 3.24
C GLY A 74 -18.55 -50.30 3.66
N LYS A 75 -18.93 -49.10 3.21
CA LYS A 75 -20.19 -48.41 3.60
C LYS A 75 -21.06 -48.14 2.37
N ASP A 76 -22.38 -48.17 2.56
CA ASP A 76 -23.39 -47.97 1.50
C ASP A 76 -23.26 -46.62 0.78
N ASN A 77 -23.51 -46.57 -0.53
CA ASN A 77 -23.42 -45.33 -1.31
C ASN A 77 -24.61 -44.40 -1.00
N TRP A 78 -24.35 -43.11 -0.83
CA TRP A 78 -25.41 -42.12 -0.57
C TRP A 78 -26.05 -41.60 -1.85
N VAL A 79 -25.25 -41.43 -2.92
CA VAL A 79 -25.69 -40.92 -4.22
C VAL A 79 -24.90 -41.58 -5.36
N ASP A 80 -25.45 -41.58 -6.57
CA ASP A 80 -24.78 -42.04 -7.78
C ASP A 80 -23.85 -40.97 -8.39
N GLU A 81 -23.03 -41.39 -9.36
CA GLU A 81 -22.06 -40.51 -10.04
C GLU A 81 -22.77 -39.32 -10.70
N GLN A 82 -23.93 -39.55 -11.32
CA GLN A 82 -24.68 -38.51 -12.02
C GLN A 82 -25.17 -37.43 -11.05
N THR A 83 -25.79 -37.82 -9.93
CA THR A 83 -26.29 -36.88 -8.91
C THR A 83 -25.13 -36.12 -8.26
N TYR A 84 -23.98 -36.78 -8.06
CA TYR A 84 -22.78 -36.13 -7.56
C TYR A 84 -22.27 -35.03 -8.52
N GLN A 85 -22.18 -35.32 -9.82
CA GLN A 85 -21.76 -34.32 -10.82
C GLN A 85 -22.78 -33.17 -10.95
N GLU A 86 -24.07 -33.45 -10.79
CA GLU A 86 -25.13 -32.42 -10.74
C GLU A 86 -24.94 -31.47 -9.56
N LEU A 87 -24.75 -32.01 -8.35
CA LEU A 87 -24.50 -31.23 -7.15
C LEU A 87 -23.18 -30.46 -7.23
N PHE A 88 -22.14 -31.06 -7.81
CA PHE A 88 -20.87 -30.40 -8.04
C PHE A 88 -21.05 -29.15 -8.92
N ALA A 89 -21.81 -29.25 -10.01
CA ALA A 89 -22.10 -28.12 -10.89
C ALA A 89 -22.87 -26.99 -10.17
N ILE A 90 -23.87 -27.34 -9.35
CA ILE A 90 -24.63 -26.35 -8.55
C ILE A 90 -23.71 -25.64 -7.56
N CYS A 91 -22.91 -26.41 -6.81
CA CYS A 91 -22.07 -25.85 -5.75
C CYS A 91 -20.97 -24.94 -6.28
N GLN A 92 -20.46 -25.21 -7.50
CA GLN A 92 -19.49 -24.36 -8.20
C GLN A 92 -20.13 -23.16 -8.88
N GLY A 93 -21.35 -23.31 -9.41
CA GLY A 93 -22.06 -22.25 -10.15
C GLY A 93 -22.73 -21.19 -9.28
N LEU A 94 -22.81 -21.40 -7.97
CA LEU A 94 -23.44 -20.48 -7.01
C LEU A 94 -22.42 -19.90 -6.03
N PRO A 95 -22.70 -18.72 -5.44
CA PRO A 95 -21.78 -18.10 -4.50
C PRO A 95 -21.70 -18.86 -3.16
N GLY A 96 -20.64 -18.62 -2.40
CA GLY A 96 -20.37 -19.18 -1.08
C GLY A 96 -19.47 -20.44 -1.08
N PRO A 97 -19.16 -20.99 0.11
CA PRO A 97 -18.17 -22.08 0.26
C PRO A 97 -18.58 -23.40 -0.39
N ALA A 98 -17.95 -23.73 -1.52
CA ALA A 98 -18.33 -24.82 -2.42
C ALA A 98 -18.35 -26.21 -1.75
N SER A 99 -17.33 -26.56 -0.96
CA SER A 99 -17.25 -27.86 -0.26
C SER A 99 -18.30 -28.01 0.85
N THR A 100 -18.64 -26.90 1.52
CA THR A 100 -19.67 -26.87 2.58
C THR A 100 -21.07 -27.01 1.98
N LYS A 101 -21.34 -26.31 0.87
CA LYS A 101 -22.59 -26.50 0.11
C LYS A 101 -22.74 -27.95 -0.36
N MET A 102 -21.65 -28.57 -0.83
CA MET A 102 -21.67 -29.94 -1.34
C MET A 102 -22.04 -30.96 -0.27
N ILE A 103 -21.34 -30.97 0.87
CA ILE A 103 -21.63 -31.93 1.95
C ILE A 103 -23.03 -31.72 2.55
N PHE A 104 -23.49 -30.46 2.61
CA PHE A 104 -24.85 -30.11 3.02
C PHE A 104 -25.90 -30.67 2.03
N CYS A 105 -25.73 -30.42 0.73
CA CYS A 105 -26.66 -30.88 -0.31
C CYS A 105 -26.69 -32.42 -0.44
N LEU A 106 -25.54 -33.09 -0.30
CA LEU A 106 -25.45 -34.56 -0.27
C LEU A 106 -26.27 -35.14 0.89
N THR A 107 -26.08 -34.58 2.09
CA THR A 107 -26.80 -35.01 3.29
C THR A 107 -28.30 -34.67 3.19
N LEU A 108 -28.64 -33.53 2.60
CA LEU A 108 -30.03 -33.11 2.39
C LEU A 108 -30.79 -34.10 1.51
N LEU A 109 -30.18 -34.58 0.41
CA LEU A 109 -30.81 -35.57 -0.47
C LEU A 109 -30.98 -36.93 0.20
N HIS A 110 -29.97 -37.36 0.95
CA HIS A 110 -29.93 -38.68 1.56
C HIS A 110 -30.78 -38.77 2.84
N ALA A 111 -30.62 -37.80 3.74
CA ALA A 111 -31.12 -37.84 5.10
C ALA A 111 -31.91 -36.58 5.51
N GLY A 112 -32.29 -35.68 4.60
CA GLY A 112 -33.18 -34.54 4.87
C GLY A 112 -32.52 -33.35 5.59
N PHE A 113 -33.33 -32.32 5.89
CA PHE A 113 -32.83 -31.00 6.29
C PHE A 113 -32.15 -30.96 7.67
N PHE A 114 -32.76 -31.56 8.69
CA PHE A 114 -32.19 -31.54 10.05
C PHE A 114 -30.85 -32.29 10.15
N PRO A 115 -30.67 -33.47 9.53
CA PRO A 115 -29.34 -34.09 9.44
C PRO A 115 -28.34 -33.27 8.60
N ALA A 116 -28.79 -32.56 7.55
CA ALA A 116 -27.90 -31.65 6.81
C ALA A 116 -27.40 -30.48 7.68
N LEU A 117 -28.26 -29.93 8.54
CA LEU A 117 -27.87 -28.92 9.53
C LEU A 117 -26.87 -29.47 10.56
N LEU A 118 -27.08 -30.71 11.02
CA LEU A 118 -26.13 -31.39 11.90
C LEU A 118 -24.76 -31.52 11.24
N VAL A 119 -24.71 -31.89 9.95
CA VAL A 119 -23.46 -32.00 9.19
C VAL A 119 -22.76 -30.67 9.04
N PHE A 120 -23.49 -29.57 8.83
CA PHE A 120 -22.88 -28.24 8.81
C PHE A 120 -22.09 -27.97 10.09
N PHE A 121 -22.68 -28.25 11.26
CA PHE A 121 -22.01 -28.08 12.53
C PHE A 121 -20.85 -29.05 12.71
N THR A 122 -21.00 -30.35 12.44
CA THR A 122 -19.88 -31.30 12.61
C THR A 122 -18.72 -31.02 11.64
N TRP A 123 -19.01 -30.49 10.46
CA TRP A 123 -18.02 -30.09 9.44
C TRP A 123 -17.32 -28.77 9.77
N SER A 124 -18.06 -27.76 10.24
CA SER A 124 -17.53 -26.39 10.40
C SER A 124 -17.07 -26.08 11.82
N LEU A 125 -17.74 -26.63 12.85
CA LEU A 125 -17.56 -26.22 14.24
C LEU A 125 -16.15 -26.51 14.80
N PRO A 126 -15.48 -27.63 14.52
CA PRO A 126 -14.11 -27.85 15.00
C PRO A 126 -13.13 -26.75 14.56
N GLY A 127 -13.17 -26.38 13.28
CA GLY A 127 -12.36 -25.29 12.74
C GLY A 127 -12.80 -23.93 13.29
N ALA A 128 -14.11 -23.70 13.44
CA ALA A 128 -14.64 -22.45 14.02
C ALA A 128 -14.20 -22.25 15.48
N ILE A 129 -14.24 -23.31 16.30
CA ILE A 129 -13.75 -23.28 17.69
C ILE A 129 -12.26 -22.97 17.71
N GLY A 130 -11.48 -23.62 16.85
CA GLY A 130 -10.04 -23.37 16.75
C GLY A 130 -9.71 -21.94 16.36
N MET A 131 -10.41 -21.40 15.36
CA MET A 131 -10.25 -20.01 14.93
C MET A 131 -10.74 -18.99 15.97
N TYR A 132 -11.79 -19.31 16.72
CA TYR A 132 -12.23 -18.48 17.85
C TYR A 132 -11.20 -18.49 18.99
N ALA A 133 -10.67 -19.66 19.35
CA ALA A 133 -9.61 -19.78 20.35
C ALA A 133 -8.34 -19.01 19.94
N LEU A 134 -7.98 -19.07 18.66
CA LEU A 134 -6.90 -18.26 18.09
C LEU A 134 -7.19 -16.76 18.24
N SER A 135 -8.43 -16.31 17.98
CA SER A 135 -8.80 -14.91 18.17
C SER A 135 -8.58 -14.45 19.61
N LEU A 136 -8.96 -15.26 20.60
CA LEU A 136 -8.73 -14.93 22.02
C LEU A 136 -7.24 -14.87 22.38
N GLY A 137 -6.41 -15.69 21.72
CA GLY A 137 -4.95 -15.64 21.87
C GLY A 137 -4.37 -14.36 21.28
N VAL A 138 -4.74 -14.02 20.04
CA VAL A 138 -4.26 -12.82 19.34
C VAL A 138 -4.66 -11.53 20.07
N GLN A 139 -5.84 -11.50 20.70
CA GLN A 139 -6.30 -10.36 21.51
C GLN A 139 -5.41 -10.06 22.73
N LYS A 140 -4.54 -11.00 23.15
CA LYS A 140 -3.64 -10.86 24.30
C LYS A 140 -2.18 -10.61 23.91
N ILE A 141 -1.87 -10.60 22.62
CA ILE A 141 -0.53 -10.38 22.09
C ILE A 141 -0.34 -8.86 21.90
N GLY A 142 0.75 -8.31 22.42
CA GLY A 142 1.11 -6.89 22.25
C GLY A 142 1.41 -6.54 20.79
N ASP A 143 1.57 -5.25 20.48
CA ASP A 143 1.72 -4.78 19.10
C ASP A 143 3.02 -5.26 18.42
N THR A 144 4.07 -5.54 19.20
CA THR A 144 5.37 -6.04 18.73
C THR A 144 5.58 -7.52 19.05
N LEU A 145 5.86 -8.34 18.03
CA LEU A 145 6.20 -9.76 18.18
C LEU A 145 7.73 -9.98 18.20
N PRO A 146 8.25 -11.04 18.84
CA PRO A 146 9.66 -11.42 18.71
C PRO A 146 10.03 -11.75 17.25
N LEU A 147 11.24 -11.43 16.79
CA LEU A 147 11.73 -11.74 15.43
C LEU A 147 11.48 -13.19 14.97
N PRO A 148 11.69 -14.24 15.81
CA PRO A 148 11.38 -15.62 15.42
C PRO A 148 9.93 -15.83 15.01
N VAL A 149 9.00 -15.09 15.62
CA VAL A 149 7.58 -15.18 15.31
C VAL A 149 7.31 -14.52 13.95
N TYR A 150 7.91 -13.35 13.65
CA TYR A 150 7.81 -12.75 12.31
C TYR A 150 8.37 -13.67 11.22
N ALA A 151 9.54 -14.25 11.43
CA ALA A 151 10.15 -15.17 10.46
C ALA A 151 9.28 -16.41 10.21
N LEU A 152 8.73 -16.99 11.28
CA LEU A 152 7.79 -18.12 11.20
C LEU A 152 6.53 -17.74 10.42
N LEU A 153 5.92 -16.60 10.73
CA LEU A 153 4.68 -16.15 10.11
C LEU A 153 4.86 -15.75 8.64
N SER A 154 5.99 -15.12 8.30
CA SER A 154 6.37 -14.79 6.93
C SER A 154 6.58 -16.06 6.11
N GLY A 155 7.19 -17.09 6.71
CA GLY A 155 7.26 -18.42 6.11
C GLY A 155 5.88 -19.04 5.85
N LEU A 156 4.97 -18.98 6.83
CA LEU A 156 3.59 -19.47 6.70
C LEU A 156 2.79 -18.72 5.60
N ASN A 157 2.91 -17.40 5.55
CA ASN A 157 2.21 -16.57 4.56
C ASN A 157 2.75 -16.80 3.16
N SER A 158 4.07 -16.84 2.99
CA SER A 158 4.70 -17.15 1.70
C SER A 158 4.26 -18.53 1.17
N SER A 159 4.29 -19.56 2.02
CA SER A 159 3.78 -20.88 1.66
C SER A 159 2.29 -20.87 1.30
N THR A 160 1.49 -20.07 2.00
CA THR A 160 0.08 -19.88 1.65
C THR A 160 -0.07 -19.34 0.22
N VAL A 161 0.75 -18.37 -0.19
CA VAL A 161 0.74 -17.87 -1.58
C VAL A 161 1.07 -18.97 -2.58
N GLY A 162 2.06 -19.81 -2.29
CA GLY A 162 2.42 -20.97 -3.12
C GLY A 162 1.27 -21.99 -3.27
N ILE A 163 0.57 -22.34 -2.18
CA ILE A 163 -0.59 -23.25 -2.22
C ILE A 163 -1.76 -22.64 -2.99
N VAL A 164 -2.02 -21.34 -2.81
CA VAL A 164 -3.10 -20.64 -3.53
C VAL A 164 -2.80 -20.56 -5.02
N ALA A 165 -1.53 -20.32 -5.40
CA ALA A 165 -1.09 -20.37 -6.79
C ALA A 165 -1.30 -21.75 -7.42
N LEU A 166 -0.97 -22.83 -6.70
CA LEU A 166 -1.24 -24.19 -7.14
C LEU A 166 -2.73 -24.46 -7.33
N ALA A 167 -3.56 -24.03 -6.39
CA ALA A 167 -5.01 -24.17 -6.49
C ALA A 167 -5.58 -23.42 -7.71
N ALA A 168 -5.05 -22.23 -8.02
CA ALA A 168 -5.44 -21.45 -9.20
C ALA A 168 -5.16 -22.22 -10.49
N VAL A 169 -3.97 -22.80 -10.62
CA VAL A 169 -3.58 -23.62 -11.79
C VAL A 169 -4.46 -24.86 -11.92
N GLN A 170 -4.65 -25.61 -10.83
CA GLN A 170 -5.49 -26.82 -10.85
C GLN A 170 -6.97 -26.53 -11.18
N LEU A 171 -7.49 -25.38 -10.75
CA LEU A 171 -8.84 -24.94 -11.10
C LEU A 171 -8.91 -24.48 -12.56
N ALA A 172 -7.89 -23.78 -13.06
CA ALA A 172 -7.78 -23.36 -14.45
C ALA A 172 -7.79 -24.56 -15.39
N ASP A 173 -6.97 -25.58 -15.12
CA ASP A 173 -6.91 -26.81 -15.92
C ASP A 173 -8.27 -27.51 -16.02
N LYS A 174 -9.08 -27.46 -14.95
CA LYS A 174 -10.42 -28.05 -14.92
C LYS A 174 -11.49 -27.17 -15.58
N ALA A 175 -11.32 -25.85 -15.52
CA ALA A 175 -12.26 -24.88 -16.09
C ALA A 175 -12.07 -24.69 -17.60
N ILE A 176 -10.85 -24.83 -18.09
CA ILE A 176 -10.49 -24.72 -19.51
C ILE A 176 -10.94 -25.99 -20.24
N ARG A 177 -12.08 -25.91 -20.92
CA ARG A 177 -12.62 -27.01 -21.74
C ARG A 177 -12.48 -26.75 -23.24
N ASP A 178 -12.36 -25.49 -23.63
CA ASP A 178 -12.36 -25.03 -25.02
C ASP A 178 -11.58 -23.70 -25.16
N LYS A 179 -11.42 -23.21 -26.39
CA LYS A 179 -10.66 -21.99 -26.65
C LYS A 179 -11.30 -20.74 -26.03
N LEU A 180 -12.64 -20.67 -25.96
CA LEU A 180 -13.33 -19.52 -25.36
C LEU A 180 -13.15 -19.52 -23.85
N THR A 181 -13.33 -20.65 -23.17
CA THR A 181 -13.12 -20.75 -21.72
C THR A 181 -11.67 -20.43 -21.34
N ARG A 182 -10.69 -20.77 -22.18
CA ARG A 182 -9.29 -20.32 -22.02
C ARG A 182 -9.15 -18.79 -22.07
N ILE A 183 -9.78 -18.15 -23.05
CA ILE A 183 -9.78 -16.68 -23.16
C ILE A 183 -10.46 -16.04 -21.95
N LEU A 184 -11.58 -16.60 -21.48
CA LEU A 184 -12.32 -16.08 -20.32
C LEU A 184 -11.53 -16.19 -19.01
N VAL A 185 -10.76 -17.27 -18.82
CA VAL A 185 -9.84 -17.38 -17.67
C VAL A 185 -8.77 -16.28 -17.71
N ILE A 186 -8.12 -16.08 -18.87
CA ILE A 186 -7.10 -15.03 -19.03
C ILE A 186 -7.72 -13.64 -18.85
N PHE A 187 -8.88 -13.40 -19.45
CA PHE A 187 -9.61 -12.15 -19.33
C PHE A 187 -9.97 -11.85 -17.87
N GLY A 188 -10.52 -12.84 -17.15
CA GLY A 188 -10.82 -12.69 -15.73
C GLY A 188 -9.59 -12.32 -14.90
N ALA A 189 -8.45 -12.99 -15.16
CA ALA A 189 -7.20 -12.70 -14.47
C ALA A 189 -6.67 -11.28 -14.77
N CYS A 190 -6.56 -10.90 -16.05
CA CYS A 190 -6.05 -9.59 -16.45
C CYS A 190 -6.98 -8.45 -16.02
N ALA A 191 -8.29 -8.58 -16.24
CA ALA A 191 -9.25 -7.56 -15.85
C ALA A 191 -9.25 -7.36 -14.33
N GLY A 192 -9.22 -8.44 -13.55
CA GLY A 192 -9.16 -8.35 -12.09
C GLY A 192 -7.89 -7.70 -11.55
N LEU A 193 -6.77 -7.76 -12.28
CA LEU A 193 -5.53 -7.08 -11.92
C LEU A 193 -5.59 -5.57 -12.20
N CYS A 194 -6.24 -5.16 -13.30
CA CYS A 194 -6.29 -3.76 -13.72
C CYS A 194 -7.25 -2.88 -12.89
N TYR A 195 -8.26 -3.47 -12.22
CA TYR A 195 -9.28 -2.70 -11.52
C TYR A 195 -9.55 -3.22 -10.10
N ASN A 196 -9.58 -2.30 -9.13
CA ASN A 196 -9.66 -2.61 -7.70
C ASN A 196 -11.10 -2.59 -7.14
N ALA A 197 -12.10 -2.18 -7.92
CA ALA A 197 -13.46 -2.00 -7.42
C ALA A 197 -14.20 -3.33 -7.22
N LEU A 198 -14.84 -3.52 -6.07
CA LEU A 198 -15.43 -4.82 -5.68
C LEU A 198 -16.66 -5.22 -6.50
N TRP A 199 -17.44 -4.25 -6.99
CA TRP A 199 -18.59 -4.50 -7.88
C TRP A 199 -18.17 -5.03 -9.25
N TYR A 200 -16.90 -4.87 -9.60
CA TYR A 200 -16.34 -5.25 -10.89
C TYR A 200 -16.28 -6.77 -11.07
N PHE A 201 -16.01 -7.54 -10.00
CA PHE A 201 -15.83 -8.99 -10.11
C PHE A 201 -17.13 -9.75 -10.49
N PRO A 202 -18.29 -9.52 -9.85
CA PRO A 202 -19.55 -10.11 -10.30
C PRO A 202 -19.93 -9.69 -11.72
N LEU A 203 -19.65 -8.43 -12.10
CA LEU A 203 -19.92 -7.95 -13.44
C LEU A 203 -19.09 -8.72 -14.48
N LEU A 204 -17.79 -8.90 -14.25
CA LEU A 204 -16.93 -9.69 -15.13
C LEU A 204 -17.45 -11.12 -15.31
N MET A 205 -17.91 -11.74 -14.23
CA MET A 205 -18.49 -13.09 -14.28
C MET A 205 -19.75 -13.16 -15.14
N VAL A 206 -20.66 -12.19 -14.99
CA VAL A 206 -21.86 -12.08 -15.82
C VAL A 206 -21.49 -11.85 -17.29
N VAL A 207 -20.52 -10.97 -17.56
CA VAL A 207 -20.01 -10.72 -18.91
C VAL A 207 -19.44 -12.00 -19.52
N GLY A 208 -18.65 -12.78 -18.78
CA GLY A 208 -18.13 -14.06 -19.24
C GLY A 208 -19.23 -15.10 -19.52
N GLY A 209 -20.28 -15.12 -18.70
CA GLY A 209 -21.46 -15.94 -18.93
C GLY A 209 -22.20 -15.56 -20.22
N LEU A 210 -22.48 -14.27 -20.42
CA LEU A 210 -23.13 -13.75 -21.63
C LEU A 210 -22.28 -13.97 -22.88
N ALA A 211 -20.97 -13.76 -22.81
CA ALA A 211 -20.03 -14.01 -23.90
C ALA A 211 -20.09 -15.47 -24.36
N THR A 212 -20.27 -16.41 -23.43
CA THR A 212 -20.39 -17.84 -23.74
C THR A 212 -21.71 -18.17 -24.44
N ILE A 213 -22.83 -17.56 -24.02
CA ILE A 213 -24.12 -17.69 -24.72
C ILE A 213 -24.02 -17.16 -26.16
N ILE A 214 -23.43 -15.98 -26.35
CA ILE A 214 -23.31 -15.33 -27.67
C ILE A 214 -22.39 -16.16 -28.59
N TRP A 215 -21.29 -16.68 -28.05
CA TRP A 215 -20.36 -17.52 -28.79
C TRP A 215 -20.99 -18.82 -29.27
N ASP A 216 -21.62 -19.58 -28.36
CA ASP A 216 -22.23 -20.87 -28.67
C ASP A 216 -23.52 -20.71 -29.50
N GLY A 217 -24.28 -19.65 -29.29
CA GLY A 217 -25.54 -19.39 -29.97
C GLY A 217 -25.41 -18.79 -31.37
N TRP A 218 -24.52 -17.82 -31.56
CA TRP A 218 -24.52 -16.97 -32.78
C TRP A 218 -23.18 -16.99 -33.54
N MET A 219 -22.06 -16.76 -32.86
CA MET A 219 -20.75 -16.63 -33.50
C MET A 219 -20.16 -17.96 -34.01
N SER A 220 -20.30 -19.06 -33.25
CA SER A 220 -19.80 -20.37 -33.67
C SER A 220 -20.47 -20.87 -34.95
N GLN A 221 -21.76 -20.58 -35.13
CA GLN A 221 -22.53 -20.91 -36.32
C GLN A 221 -22.11 -20.07 -37.54
N ARG A 222 -21.87 -18.77 -37.35
CA ARG A 222 -21.35 -17.86 -38.39
C ARG A 222 -19.94 -18.23 -38.84
N ILE A 223 -19.04 -18.49 -37.90
CA ILE A 223 -17.66 -18.91 -38.19
C ILE A 223 -17.66 -20.25 -38.93
N ARG A 224 -18.53 -21.21 -38.55
CA ARG A 224 -18.63 -22.49 -39.27
C ARG A 224 -19.12 -22.30 -40.71
N LYS A 225 -20.09 -21.41 -40.96
CA LYS A 225 -20.54 -21.04 -42.31
C LYS A 225 -19.45 -20.33 -43.12
N ILE A 226 -18.69 -19.42 -42.51
CA ILE A 226 -17.57 -18.73 -43.17
C ILE A 226 -16.43 -19.70 -43.48
N LYS A 227 -16.10 -20.62 -42.57
CA LYS A 227 -15.03 -21.63 -42.77
C LYS A 227 -15.41 -22.67 -43.83
N LEU A 228 -16.70 -23.00 -43.96
CA LEU A 228 -17.24 -23.81 -45.06
C LEU A 228 -17.21 -23.03 -46.39
N ALA A 229 -17.54 -21.74 -46.39
CA ALA A 229 -17.44 -20.88 -47.57
C ALA A 229 -15.99 -20.65 -48.03
N TRP A 230 -15.04 -20.60 -47.09
CA TRP A 230 -13.60 -20.50 -47.37
C TRP A 230 -13.01 -21.82 -47.88
N ARG A 231 -13.41 -22.97 -47.32
CA ARG A 231 -13.02 -24.29 -47.84
C ARG A 231 -13.57 -24.57 -49.23
N GLY A 232 -14.72 -23.99 -49.59
CA GLY A 232 -15.28 -24.06 -50.94
C GLY A 232 -14.52 -23.22 -51.99
N ARG A 233 -13.67 -22.27 -51.59
CA ARG A 233 -12.90 -21.40 -52.51
C ARG A 233 -11.48 -21.87 -52.80
N HIS A 234 -10.97 -22.89 -52.10
CA HIS A 234 -9.60 -23.42 -52.28
C HIS A 234 -9.55 -24.89 -52.72
N ALA A 235 -10.63 -25.44 -53.27
CA ALA A 235 -10.63 -26.78 -53.84
C ALA A 235 -10.33 -26.74 -55.35
N VAL A 236 -9.05 -26.65 -55.74
CA VAL A 236 -8.60 -27.01 -57.10
C VAL A 236 -7.27 -27.78 -57.02
N GLN A 237 -7.34 -28.99 -57.60
CA GLN A 237 -6.31 -29.95 -58.05
C GLN A 237 -5.41 -30.70 -57.05
N PRO A 238 -5.41 -32.06 -57.11
CA PRO A 238 -4.45 -32.92 -56.43
C PRO A 238 -3.34 -33.37 -57.40
N THR A 239 -2.08 -33.27 -56.99
CA THR A 239 -0.99 -34.07 -57.55
C THR A 239 -0.13 -34.61 -56.42
N THR A 240 -0.07 -35.92 -56.38
CA THR A 240 0.98 -36.80 -55.85
C THR A 240 2.33 -36.13 -55.65
N GLU A 241 2.82 -36.15 -54.42
CA GLU A 241 4.11 -36.73 -54.04
C GLU A 241 4.18 -36.76 -52.51
N THR A 242 4.03 -37.96 -51.98
CA THR A 242 4.42 -38.29 -50.61
C THR A 242 5.69 -39.08 -50.76
N GLU A 243 6.85 -38.52 -50.45
CA GLU A 243 8.00 -39.31 -50.05
C GLU A 243 8.99 -38.50 -49.21
N LEU A 244 9.29 -39.09 -48.05
CA LEU A 244 10.58 -39.15 -47.36
C LEU A 244 11.24 -37.83 -46.90
N ALA A 245 11.78 -37.71 -45.69
CA ALA A 245 12.19 -38.70 -44.69
C ALA A 245 12.28 -37.95 -43.34
N THR A 246 11.60 -38.40 -42.28
CA THR A 246 12.14 -39.23 -41.17
C THR A 246 13.46 -38.72 -40.59
N MET A 247 13.47 -38.19 -39.36
CA MET A 247 13.61 -38.91 -38.07
C MET A 247 15.03 -39.47 -37.80
N GLN A 248 15.43 -39.35 -36.52
CA GLN A 248 16.51 -40.07 -35.82
C GLN A 248 17.94 -39.53 -36.02
N SER A 249 18.86 -39.56 -35.05
CA SER A 249 18.92 -40.05 -33.66
C SER A 249 20.34 -39.74 -33.13
N ILE A 250 20.63 -40.05 -31.86
CA ILE A 250 21.79 -40.81 -31.34
C ILE A 250 21.62 -40.84 -29.79
N PRO A 251 21.86 -41.97 -29.08
CA PRO A 251 23.02 -42.83 -29.31
C PRO A 251 22.86 -44.36 -29.41
N MET A 252 23.83 -44.89 -30.18
CA MET A 252 24.66 -46.10 -30.09
C MET A 252 24.07 -47.51 -29.90
N GLU A 253 24.50 -48.35 -30.87
CA GLU A 253 24.96 -49.75 -30.80
C GLU A 253 23.97 -50.82 -30.29
N GLU A 254 23.90 -52.04 -30.82
CA GLU A 254 24.63 -52.85 -31.81
C GLU A 254 23.59 -53.94 -32.20
N GLY A 255 23.35 -54.24 -33.48
CA GLY A 255 23.99 -55.38 -34.12
C GLY A 255 23.04 -56.60 -34.30
N GLY A 256 22.83 -57.02 -35.56
CA GLY A 256 22.38 -58.38 -35.94
C GLY A 256 20.88 -58.56 -36.19
N GLN A 257 20.37 -58.36 -37.41
CA GLN A 257 20.26 -59.34 -38.52
C GLN A 257 19.00 -60.25 -38.50
N THR A 258 18.15 -60.04 -39.53
CA THR A 258 17.43 -61.02 -40.40
C THR A 258 16.48 -62.06 -39.76
N ALA A 259 15.31 -62.44 -40.27
CA ALA A 259 14.60 -62.24 -41.54
C ALA A 259 13.11 -62.61 -41.35
N ALA A 260 12.30 -62.20 -42.33
CA ALA A 260 10.86 -62.39 -42.51
C ALA A 260 10.46 -63.86 -42.87
N PRO A 261 9.24 -64.17 -43.38
CA PRO A 261 7.86 -63.77 -43.02
C PRO A 261 6.86 -64.98 -42.99
N SER A 262 5.54 -64.66 -42.91
CA SER A 262 4.36 -65.44 -43.38
C SER A 262 3.81 -66.52 -42.42
N GLN A 263 2.53 -66.90 -42.36
CA GLN A 263 1.25 -66.55 -42.99
C GLN A 263 0.13 -67.30 -42.18
N ASN A 264 -1.12 -66.80 -42.25
CA ASN A 264 -2.46 -67.46 -42.20
C ASN A 264 -2.64 -68.84 -41.50
N SER A 265 -3.59 -68.97 -40.53
CA SER A 265 -4.99 -69.45 -40.68
C SER A 265 -5.06 -70.94 -41.15
N ASP A 266 -5.82 -71.90 -40.61
CA ASP A 266 -7.13 -71.95 -39.97
C ASP A 266 -7.41 -73.37 -39.40
N THR A 267 -8.14 -73.44 -38.29
CA THR A 267 -9.31 -74.34 -38.01
C THR A 267 -9.28 -75.86 -37.75
N ALA A 268 -10.34 -76.21 -36.97
CA ALA A 268 -11.11 -77.46 -36.80
C ALA A 268 -10.56 -78.50 -35.80
N ALA A 269 -11.20 -78.71 -34.65
CA ALA A 269 -12.39 -79.57 -34.39
C ALA A 269 -12.07 -81.06 -34.71
N SER A 270 -12.33 -82.08 -33.90
CA SER A 270 -13.42 -82.39 -32.94
C SER A 270 -13.06 -83.76 -32.27
N GLN A 271 -13.96 -84.25 -31.40
CA GLN A 271 -14.12 -85.63 -30.89
C GLN A 271 -13.34 -85.99 -29.61
N MET A 272 -13.99 -86.08 -28.45
CA MET A 272 -14.98 -87.08 -27.98
C MET A 272 -14.43 -88.50 -27.94
N ASN A 273 -14.16 -89.01 -26.73
CA ASN A 273 -15.02 -90.03 -26.14
C ASN A 273 -14.74 -90.28 -24.66
N SER A 274 -15.83 -90.59 -23.98
CA SER A 274 -16.04 -90.65 -22.54
C SER A 274 -15.78 -92.02 -21.93
N VAL A 275 -15.86 -92.03 -20.59
CA VAL A 275 -16.07 -93.15 -19.65
C VAL A 275 -14.79 -93.71 -19.02
N ARG A 276 -14.56 -93.42 -17.73
CA ARG A 276 -14.95 -94.31 -16.62
C ARG A 276 -14.66 -93.67 -15.26
N SER A 277 -15.67 -93.71 -14.39
CA SER A 277 -15.58 -93.22 -13.02
C SER A 277 -15.09 -94.33 -12.07
N ARG A 278 -14.73 -93.95 -10.86
CA ARG A 278 -15.10 -94.73 -9.67
C ARG A 278 -16.27 -93.98 -9.05
N ASN A 279 -16.09 -93.66 -7.81
CA ASN A 279 -15.70 -92.30 -7.46
C ASN A 279 -16.69 -91.71 -6.46
N VAL A 280 -17.81 -92.39 -6.21
CA VAL A 280 -18.49 -92.61 -4.90
C VAL A 280 -18.84 -91.40 -4.01
N GLY A 281 -20.10 -91.38 -3.56
CA GLY A 281 -20.45 -91.16 -2.14
C GLY A 281 -21.03 -89.79 -1.72
N PRO A 282 -21.83 -89.73 -0.64
CA PRO A 282 -23.18 -89.13 -0.70
C PRO A 282 -23.47 -88.10 0.43
N LYS A 283 -24.56 -87.30 0.40
CA LYS A 283 -25.98 -87.67 0.57
C LYS A 283 -26.95 -86.76 -0.20
N GLY A 284 -28.09 -87.37 -0.56
CA GLY A 284 -29.31 -86.75 -1.11
C GLY A 284 -30.03 -85.81 -0.13
N GLU A 285 -31.16 -85.21 -0.49
CA GLU A 285 -32.31 -85.80 -1.20
C GLU A 285 -32.89 -84.92 -2.34
N SER A 286 -33.47 -85.65 -3.30
CA SER A 286 -34.56 -85.36 -4.25
C SER A 286 -35.48 -84.18 -3.93
N ALA A 287 -36.18 -83.51 -4.84
CA ALA A 287 -36.42 -83.52 -6.30
C ALA A 287 -37.48 -82.39 -6.51
N PRO A 288 -38.25 -82.31 -7.62
CA PRO A 288 -37.93 -82.26 -9.05
C PRO A 288 -38.37 -80.91 -9.69
N LEU A 289 -38.08 -80.75 -10.99
CA LEU A 289 -38.54 -79.65 -11.85
C LEU A 289 -40.08 -79.55 -11.98
N SER A 290 -40.57 -78.32 -12.15
CA SER A 290 -41.68 -78.00 -13.06
C SER A 290 -41.49 -76.61 -13.71
N SER A 291 -42.19 -76.44 -14.83
CA SER A 291 -42.09 -75.45 -15.90
C SER A 291 -42.75 -74.08 -15.63
N THR A 292 -42.39 -73.12 -16.50
CA THR A 292 -43.17 -71.94 -16.99
C THR A 292 -43.67 -70.92 -15.97
N ASP A 293 -43.04 -69.73 -15.96
CA ASP A 293 -43.62 -68.48 -16.47
C ASP A 293 -42.62 -67.32 -16.32
N THR A 294 -42.42 -66.51 -17.37
CA THR A 294 -41.92 -65.13 -17.24
C THR A 294 -42.94 -64.31 -16.44
N PRO A 295 -42.52 -63.47 -15.48
CA PRO A 295 -42.22 -62.09 -15.87
C PRO A 295 -41.09 -61.40 -15.07
N ASP A 296 -40.65 -60.29 -15.67
CA ASP A 296 -39.89 -59.14 -15.12
C ASP A 296 -38.41 -59.31 -14.71
N GLN A 297 -37.57 -58.65 -15.50
CA GLN A 297 -36.22 -58.25 -15.13
C GLN A 297 -36.30 -57.15 -14.07
N ASP A 298 -35.97 -57.49 -12.84
CA ASP A 298 -35.69 -56.52 -11.78
C ASP A 298 -34.41 -55.74 -12.14
N VAL A 299 -34.62 -54.52 -12.66
CA VAL A 299 -33.61 -53.47 -12.65
C VAL A 299 -33.22 -53.22 -11.20
N GLU A 300 -31.94 -53.38 -10.84
CA GLU A 300 -31.42 -52.93 -9.55
C GLU A 300 -31.69 -51.43 -9.40
N GLN A 301 -32.78 -51.13 -8.70
CA GLN A 301 -33.39 -49.82 -8.60
C GLN A 301 -32.64 -49.04 -7.50
N TYR A 302 -31.69 -48.20 -7.90
CA TYR A 302 -31.04 -47.26 -7.00
C TYR A 302 -32.12 -46.41 -6.29
N PRO A 303 -32.05 -46.23 -4.95
CA PRO A 303 -33.11 -45.55 -4.23
C PRO A 303 -33.28 -44.12 -4.75
N ALA A 304 -34.49 -43.79 -5.19
CA ALA A 304 -34.86 -42.44 -5.57
C ALA A 304 -34.53 -41.45 -4.43
N PRO A 305 -34.15 -40.19 -4.73
CA PRO A 305 -33.84 -39.22 -3.68
C PRO A 305 -35.04 -39.01 -2.77
N ALA A 306 -34.98 -39.59 -1.55
CA ALA A 306 -36.09 -39.67 -0.61
C ALA A 306 -36.53 -38.29 -0.07
N HIS A 307 -35.66 -37.28 -0.18
CA HIS A 307 -35.89 -35.93 0.35
C HIS A 307 -35.56 -34.83 -0.67
N SER A 308 -36.44 -34.65 -1.66
CA SER A 308 -36.37 -33.50 -2.57
C SER A 308 -37.28 -32.36 -2.10
N ILE A 309 -36.75 -31.13 -2.14
CA ILE A 309 -37.54 -29.92 -1.80
C ILE A 309 -38.46 -29.60 -2.98
N ARG A 310 -39.74 -29.32 -2.69
CA ARG A 310 -40.71 -28.90 -3.70
C ARG A 310 -40.26 -27.58 -4.34
N VAL A 311 -40.37 -27.46 -5.67
CA VAL A 311 -39.98 -26.25 -6.44
C VAL A 311 -40.55 -24.95 -5.85
N ARG A 312 -41.82 -24.97 -5.37
CA ARG A 312 -42.46 -23.81 -4.73
C ARG A 312 -41.71 -23.32 -3.47
N VAL A 313 -41.19 -24.26 -2.68
CA VAL A 313 -40.41 -23.97 -1.47
C VAL A 313 -39.04 -23.40 -1.87
N GLY A 314 -38.41 -23.92 -2.93
CA GLY A 314 -37.16 -23.35 -3.45
C GLY A 314 -37.31 -21.92 -3.98
N ILE A 315 -38.38 -21.64 -4.73
CA ILE A 315 -38.69 -20.27 -5.19
C ILE A 315 -38.93 -19.34 -4.00
N LEU A 316 -39.67 -19.80 -2.98
CA LEU A 316 -39.88 -19.03 -1.75
C LEU A 316 -38.56 -18.70 -1.05
N ILE A 317 -37.63 -19.66 -0.95
CA ILE A 317 -36.29 -19.42 -0.36
C ILE A 317 -35.53 -18.35 -1.15
N ILE A 318 -35.62 -18.33 -2.49
CA ILE A 318 -34.98 -17.28 -3.32
C ILE A 318 -35.61 -15.91 -3.04
N VAL A 319 -36.94 -15.82 -2.98
CA VAL A 319 -37.64 -14.56 -2.71
C VAL A 319 -37.27 -14.04 -1.30
N CYS A 320 -37.28 -14.91 -0.29
CA CYS A 320 -36.86 -14.54 1.07
C CYS A 320 -35.37 -14.15 1.14
N PHE A 321 -34.51 -14.83 0.40
CA PHE A 321 -33.09 -14.47 0.29
C PHE A 321 -32.91 -13.08 -0.34
N LEU A 322 -33.57 -12.79 -1.46
CA LEU A 322 -33.50 -11.48 -2.11
C LEU A 322 -34.08 -10.37 -1.22
N ALA A 323 -35.20 -10.63 -0.55
CA ALA A 323 -35.81 -9.69 0.39
C ALA A 323 -34.89 -9.40 1.59
N SER A 324 -34.27 -10.42 2.17
CA SER A 324 -33.30 -10.23 3.27
C SER A 324 -32.02 -9.53 2.81
N PHE A 325 -31.50 -9.84 1.62
CA PHE A 325 -30.34 -9.17 1.05
C PHE A 325 -30.60 -7.67 0.80
N ILE A 326 -31.71 -7.33 0.16
CA ILE A 326 -32.12 -5.94 -0.08
C ILE A 326 -32.39 -5.23 1.25
N GLY A 327 -33.11 -5.87 2.17
CA GLY A 327 -33.41 -5.30 3.48
C GLY A 327 -32.18 -4.96 4.30
N LEU A 328 -31.15 -5.82 4.30
CA LEU A 328 -29.88 -5.57 4.99
C LEU A 328 -29.09 -4.42 4.34
N LEU A 329 -29.01 -4.37 3.00
CA LEU A 329 -28.32 -3.29 2.29
C LEU A 329 -29.00 -1.94 2.46
N VAL A 330 -30.34 -1.90 2.35
CA VAL A 330 -31.12 -0.68 2.55
C VAL A 330 -31.07 -0.25 4.02
N GLY A 331 -31.23 -1.18 4.96
CA GLY A 331 -31.15 -0.88 6.40
C GLY A 331 -29.79 -0.30 6.80
N ARG A 332 -28.71 -0.83 6.23
CA ARG A 332 -27.37 -0.25 6.37
C ARG A 332 -27.28 1.15 5.74
N SER A 333 -27.77 1.32 4.51
CA SER A 333 -27.64 2.57 3.75
C SER A 333 -28.47 3.74 4.30
N VAL A 334 -29.60 3.46 4.95
CA VAL A 334 -30.49 4.49 5.51
C VAL A 334 -30.02 4.95 6.90
N SER A 335 -29.20 4.15 7.59
CA SER A 335 -28.67 4.47 8.91
C SER A 335 -27.43 5.36 8.78
N HIS A 336 -27.48 6.60 9.31
CA HIS A 336 -26.33 7.52 9.31
C HIS A 336 -25.11 6.98 10.11
N GLN A 337 -25.33 6.06 11.06
CA GLN A 337 -24.30 5.31 11.78
C GLN A 337 -24.82 3.89 12.11
N PRO A 338 -24.66 2.88 11.23
CA PRO A 338 -25.14 1.53 11.52
C PRO A 338 -24.37 0.95 12.73
N PRO A 339 -25.05 0.25 13.66
CA PRO A 339 -24.38 -0.47 14.73
C PRO A 339 -23.31 -1.42 14.18
N LEU A 340 -22.14 -1.49 14.82
CA LEU A 340 -21.01 -2.30 14.36
C LEU A 340 -21.39 -3.77 14.08
N ALA A 341 -22.27 -4.35 14.89
CA ALA A 341 -22.77 -5.71 14.68
C ALA A 341 -23.59 -5.86 13.39
N LEU A 342 -24.41 -4.87 13.05
CA LEU A 342 -25.16 -4.83 11.79
C LEU A 342 -24.22 -4.64 10.61
N ASP A 343 -23.21 -3.77 10.73
CA ASP A 343 -22.26 -3.51 9.66
C ASP A 343 -21.36 -4.74 9.39
N LEU A 344 -20.87 -5.39 10.46
CA LEU A 344 -20.16 -6.66 10.37
C LEU A 344 -21.00 -7.73 9.70
N PHE A 345 -22.23 -7.96 10.19
CA PHE A 345 -23.11 -8.99 9.64
C PHE A 345 -23.42 -8.71 8.18
N THR A 346 -23.73 -7.46 7.81
CA THR A 346 -24.03 -7.07 6.43
C THR A 346 -22.82 -7.27 5.51
N ASN A 347 -21.62 -6.89 5.96
CA ASN A 347 -20.39 -7.13 5.19
C ASN A 347 -20.10 -8.63 5.00
N MET A 348 -20.32 -9.44 6.02
CA MET A 348 -20.13 -10.90 5.95
C MET A 348 -21.21 -11.57 5.07
N TYR A 349 -22.45 -11.10 5.15
CA TYR A 349 -23.57 -11.53 4.30
C TYR A 349 -23.34 -11.17 2.83
N LEU A 350 -22.84 -9.96 2.57
CA LEU A 350 -22.45 -9.51 1.24
C LEU A 350 -21.28 -10.36 0.70
N ALA A 351 -20.25 -10.60 1.52
CA ALA A 351 -19.15 -11.49 1.17
C ALA A 351 -19.68 -12.88 0.78
N GLY A 352 -20.50 -13.51 1.64
CA GLY A 352 -21.10 -14.82 1.37
C GLY A 352 -21.95 -14.88 0.09
N THR A 353 -22.48 -13.74 -0.37
CA THR A 353 -23.28 -13.61 -1.61
C THR A 353 -22.44 -13.39 -2.87
N VAL A 354 -21.26 -12.78 -2.73
CA VAL A 354 -20.41 -12.35 -3.85
C VAL A 354 -19.30 -13.37 -4.18
N ILE A 355 -18.92 -14.22 -3.22
CA ILE A 355 -17.78 -15.11 -3.37
C ILE A 355 -18.07 -16.29 -4.32
N PHE A 356 -17.27 -16.45 -5.37
CA PHE A 356 -17.23 -17.63 -6.24
C PHE A 356 -15.82 -18.25 -6.25
N GLY A 357 -15.71 -19.57 -6.47
CA GLY A 357 -14.40 -20.20 -6.76
C GLY A 357 -13.52 -20.62 -5.58
N GLY A 358 -14.03 -20.62 -4.33
CA GLY A 358 -13.33 -21.20 -3.17
C GLY A 358 -12.74 -20.20 -2.18
N GLY A 359 -12.05 -20.70 -1.15
CA GLY A 359 -11.52 -19.90 -0.03
C GLY A 359 -10.51 -18.79 -0.39
N PRO A 360 -9.66 -18.92 -1.43
CA PRO A 360 -8.65 -17.90 -1.69
C PRO A 360 -9.16 -16.57 -2.25
N VAL A 361 -10.26 -16.57 -3.00
CA VAL A 361 -10.88 -15.36 -3.58
C VAL A 361 -11.54 -14.49 -2.51
N VAL A 362 -11.86 -15.09 -1.37
CA VAL A 362 -12.50 -14.45 -0.21
C VAL A 362 -11.57 -13.48 0.51
N ILE A 363 -10.28 -13.76 0.47
CA ILE A 363 -9.32 -13.13 1.38
C ILE A 363 -9.16 -11.63 1.10
N PRO A 364 -8.95 -11.18 -0.16
CA PRO A 364 -8.88 -9.73 -0.42
C PRO A 364 -10.18 -9.01 -0.08
N LEU A 365 -11.33 -9.68 -0.30
CA LEU A 365 -12.65 -9.13 -0.01
C LEU A 365 -12.87 -8.95 1.50
N LEU A 366 -12.59 -9.98 2.30
CA LEU A 366 -12.69 -9.90 3.75
C LEU A 366 -11.76 -8.84 4.31
N ARG A 367 -10.53 -8.73 3.78
CA ARG A 367 -9.60 -7.67 4.19
C ARG A 367 -10.23 -6.29 3.98
N SER A 368 -10.82 -6.03 2.81
CA SER A 368 -11.47 -4.74 2.54
C SER A 368 -12.66 -4.45 3.46
N TYR A 369 -13.32 -5.48 3.98
CA TYR A 369 -14.54 -5.36 4.80
C TYR A 369 -14.29 -5.28 6.31
N VAL A 370 -13.14 -5.74 6.79
CA VAL A 370 -12.82 -5.71 8.23
C VAL A 370 -11.56 -4.92 8.56
N VAL A 371 -10.58 -4.88 7.65
CA VAL A 371 -9.35 -4.10 7.83
C VAL A 371 -9.51 -2.70 7.26
N GLY A 372 -10.20 -2.55 6.12
CA GLY A 372 -10.49 -1.24 5.52
C GLY A 372 -11.18 -0.27 6.50
N PRO A 373 -12.26 -0.69 7.20
CA PRO A 373 -12.90 0.12 8.24
C PRO A 373 -12.13 0.21 9.57
N GLY A 374 -10.97 -0.44 9.71
CA GLY A 374 -10.15 -0.41 10.92
C GLY A 374 -10.61 -1.32 12.07
N TRP A 375 -11.55 -2.26 11.83
CA TRP A 375 -12.04 -3.17 12.89
C TRP A 375 -11.04 -4.26 13.28
N VAL A 376 -10.22 -4.69 12.33
CA VAL A 376 -9.16 -5.70 12.51
C VAL A 376 -7.88 -5.14 11.91
N SER A 377 -6.75 -5.26 12.61
CA SER A 377 -5.46 -4.77 12.08
C SER A 377 -5.00 -5.61 10.87
N SER A 378 -4.21 -5.02 9.96
CA SER A 378 -3.59 -5.74 8.85
C SER A 378 -2.77 -6.95 9.33
N ARG A 379 -2.05 -6.79 10.44
CA ARG A 379 -1.27 -7.83 11.10
C ARG A 379 -2.16 -8.99 11.56
N ASP A 380 -3.21 -8.72 12.34
CA ASP A 380 -4.08 -9.77 12.89
C ASP A 380 -4.83 -10.49 11.78
N PHE A 381 -5.24 -9.77 10.74
CA PHE A 381 -5.81 -10.36 9.54
C PHE A 381 -4.85 -11.38 8.89
N LEU A 382 -3.58 -11.01 8.71
CA LEU A 382 -2.57 -11.89 8.10
C LEU A 382 -2.20 -13.07 9.02
N LEU A 383 -2.17 -12.87 10.34
CA LEU A 383 -1.99 -13.94 11.32
C LEU A 383 -3.05 -15.02 11.20
N GLY A 384 -4.32 -14.62 11.24
CA GLY A 384 -5.42 -15.58 11.10
C GLY A 384 -5.46 -16.23 9.71
N LEU A 385 -5.04 -15.50 8.67
CA LEU A 385 -4.93 -16.03 7.31
C LEU A 385 -3.84 -17.11 7.17
N ALA A 386 -2.66 -16.90 7.76
CA ALA A 386 -1.57 -17.86 7.74
C ALA A 386 -2.01 -19.19 8.38
N ILE A 387 -2.72 -19.07 9.51
CA ILE A 387 -3.06 -20.20 10.36
C ILE A 387 -4.26 -20.97 9.82
N ILE A 388 -5.29 -20.31 9.28
CA ILE A 388 -6.50 -21.01 8.79
C ILE A 388 -6.19 -22.05 7.70
N GLN A 389 -5.14 -21.86 6.90
CA GLN A 389 -4.77 -22.81 5.84
C GLN A 389 -4.22 -24.14 6.38
N ALA A 390 -3.81 -24.16 7.65
CA ALA A 390 -3.39 -25.36 8.36
C ALA A 390 -4.54 -26.01 9.16
N PHE A 391 -5.73 -25.42 9.20
CA PHE A 391 -6.89 -25.98 9.88
C PHE A 391 -7.66 -26.97 8.99
N PRO A 392 -8.21 -28.07 9.56
CA PRO A 392 -9.10 -28.95 8.83
C PRO A 392 -10.49 -28.31 8.65
N GLY A 393 -11.18 -28.70 7.58
CA GLY A 393 -12.53 -28.24 7.27
C GLY A 393 -12.55 -26.97 6.42
N PRO A 394 -13.61 -26.15 6.51
CA PRO A 394 -13.78 -25.02 5.60
C PRO A 394 -12.95 -23.79 6.02
N ASN A 395 -12.08 -23.30 5.13
CA ASN A 395 -11.29 -22.08 5.36
C ASN A 395 -12.15 -20.82 5.61
N PHE A 396 -13.43 -20.87 5.28
CA PHE A 396 -14.39 -19.81 5.58
C PHE A 396 -14.65 -19.64 7.08
N ASN A 397 -14.23 -20.60 7.92
CA ASN A 397 -14.15 -20.42 9.37
C ASN A 397 -13.26 -19.24 9.79
N PHE A 398 -12.43 -18.70 8.88
CA PHE A 398 -11.74 -17.43 9.09
C PHE A 398 -12.70 -16.27 9.43
N ALA A 399 -13.93 -16.27 8.91
CA ALA A 399 -14.92 -15.25 9.25
C ALA A 399 -15.31 -15.25 10.74
N VAL A 400 -15.22 -16.40 11.42
CA VAL A 400 -15.44 -16.52 12.86
C VAL A 400 -14.35 -15.78 13.64
N TYR A 401 -13.09 -15.93 13.22
CA TYR A 401 -11.95 -15.21 13.78
C TYR A 401 -12.09 -13.69 13.57
N LEU A 402 -12.39 -13.26 12.35
CA LEU A 402 -12.55 -11.84 12.03
C LEU A 402 -13.74 -11.22 12.75
N GLY A 403 -14.86 -11.93 12.88
CA GLY A 403 -16.03 -11.46 13.61
C GLY A 403 -15.76 -11.29 15.11
N ALA A 404 -14.98 -12.20 15.71
CA ALA A 404 -14.57 -12.09 17.11
C ALA A 404 -13.64 -10.90 17.36
N LEU A 405 -12.70 -10.63 16.46
CA LEU A 405 -11.81 -9.48 16.56
C LEU A 405 -12.53 -8.16 16.29
N ALA A 406 -13.41 -8.11 15.30
CA ALA A 406 -14.15 -6.88 14.96
C ALA A 406 -15.00 -6.37 16.13
N LEU A 407 -15.60 -7.26 16.93
CA LEU A 407 -16.40 -6.88 18.10
C LEU A 407 -15.60 -6.77 19.40
N GLN A 408 -14.28 -6.94 19.39
CA GLN A 408 -13.45 -6.90 20.60
C GLN A 408 -13.59 -5.58 21.36
N LYS A 409 -13.69 -4.46 20.65
CA LYS A 409 -13.85 -3.11 21.23
C LYS A 409 -15.31 -2.72 21.49
N SER A 410 -16.26 -3.63 21.26
CA SER A 410 -17.70 -3.36 21.41
C SER A 410 -18.25 -3.80 22.77
N GLN A 411 -19.47 -3.37 23.09
CA GLN A 411 -20.18 -3.81 24.30
C GLN A 411 -20.66 -5.28 24.24
N PHE A 412 -20.60 -5.90 23.06
CA PHE A 412 -21.04 -7.27 22.86
C PHE A 412 -19.91 -8.27 23.10
N PRO A 413 -20.21 -9.48 23.63
CA PRO A 413 -19.21 -10.54 23.75
C PRO A 413 -18.56 -10.90 22.41
N THR A 414 -17.26 -11.17 22.39
CA THR A 414 -16.54 -11.56 21.15
C THR A 414 -17.12 -12.83 20.51
N ILE A 415 -17.72 -13.73 21.31
CA ILE A 415 -18.43 -14.91 20.80
C ILE A 415 -19.65 -14.55 19.94
N PHE A 416 -20.30 -13.42 20.24
CA PHE A 416 -21.40 -12.91 19.44
C PHE A 416 -20.90 -12.44 18.06
N GLY A 417 -19.76 -11.75 18.02
CA GLY A 417 -19.08 -11.39 16.77
C GLY A 417 -18.67 -12.60 15.94
N ALA A 418 -18.10 -13.63 16.59
CA ALA A 418 -17.78 -14.91 15.94
C ALA A 418 -19.02 -15.57 15.31
N PHE A 419 -20.15 -15.58 16.02
CA PHE A 419 -21.41 -16.11 15.51
C PHE A 419 -21.92 -15.31 14.30
N LEU A 420 -21.92 -13.98 14.37
CA LEU A 420 -22.35 -13.12 13.27
C LEU A 420 -21.46 -13.30 12.02
N GLY A 421 -20.14 -13.38 12.21
CA GLY A 421 -19.19 -13.61 11.13
C GLY A 421 -19.40 -14.96 10.43
N GLY A 422 -19.54 -16.03 11.22
CA GLY A 422 -19.84 -17.37 10.69
C GLY A 422 -21.21 -17.44 10.00
N LEU A 423 -22.26 -16.90 10.61
CA LEU A 423 -23.60 -16.92 10.04
C LEU A 423 -23.65 -16.13 8.72
N GLY A 424 -23.10 -14.91 8.71
CA GLY A 424 -23.10 -14.04 7.53
C GLY A 424 -22.39 -14.67 6.33
N ILE A 425 -21.23 -15.30 6.52
CA ILE A 425 -20.45 -15.85 5.40
C ILE A 425 -21.05 -17.15 4.83
N PHE A 426 -21.64 -18.02 5.67
CA PHE A 426 -22.09 -19.36 5.25
C PHE A 426 -23.56 -19.39 4.79
N PHE A 427 -24.44 -18.58 5.41
CA PHE A 427 -25.87 -18.64 5.17
C PHE A 427 -26.30 -18.36 3.71
N PRO A 428 -25.84 -17.28 3.04
CA PRO A 428 -26.25 -16.95 1.68
C PRO A 428 -26.04 -18.10 0.69
N GLY A 429 -24.83 -18.68 0.71
CA GLY A 429 -24.45 -19.74 -0.23
C GLY A 429 -25.22 -21.04 -0.01
N ILE A 430 -25.46 -21.42 1.25
CA ILE A 430 -26.27 -22.62 1.58
C ILE A 430 -27.73 -22.41 1.18
N ALA A 431 -28.31 -21.24 1.49
CA ALA A 431 -29.69 -20.92 1.13
C ALA A 431 -29.90 -20.99 -0.40
N LEU A 432 -28.99 -20.39 -1.18
CA LEU A 432 -29.04 -20.41 -2.64
C LEU A 432 -28.84 -21.82 -3.22
N ALA A 433 -27.90 -22.61 -2.68
CA ALA A 433 -27.67 -23.98 -3.15
C ALA A 433 -28.91 -24.86 -2.95
N VAL A 434 -29.49 -24.81 -1.74
CA VAL A 434 -30.72 -25.54 -1.39
C VAL A 434 -31.88 -25.12 -2.29
N ALA A 435 -32.01 -23.83 -2.57
CA ALA A 435 -33.07 -23.32 -3.43
C ALA A 435 -32.94 -23.80 -4.89
N VAL A 436 -31.76 -23.63 -5.50
CA VAL A 436 -31.50 -24.01 -6.89
C VAL A 436 -31.59 -25.51 -7.09
N GLN A 437 -31.15 -26.30 -6.11
CA GLN A 437 -31.27 -27.75 -6.11
C GLN A 437 -32.71 -28.23 -6.32
N SER A 438 -33.72 -27.51 -5.82
CA SER A 438 -35.14 -27.89 -5.95
C SER A 438 -35.66 -27.89 -7.40
N PHE A 439 -35.08 -27.08 -8.30
CA PHE A 439 -35.50 -26.96 -9.71
C PHE A 439 -34.36 -27.17 -10.72
N TRP A 440 -33.17 -27.59 -10.26
CA TRP A 440 -32.00 -27.81 -11.10
C TRP A 440 -32.25 -28.76 -12.27
N LYS A 441 -33.00 -29.85 -12.03
CA LYS A 441 -33.40 -30.82 -13.06
C LYS A 441 -34.16 -30.16 -14.23
N THR A 442 -34.90 -29.09 -13.98
CA THR A 442 -35.63 -28.32 -14.99
C THR A 442 -34.72 -27.28 -15.65
N LEU A 443 -33.90 -26.58 -14.87
CA LEU A 443 -33.03 -25.50 -15.35
C LEU A 443 -31.95 -26.01 -16.32
N ARG A 444 -31.32 -27.15 -16.00
CA ARG A 444 -30.23 -27.74 -16.82
C ARG A 444 -30.67 -28.21 -18.21
N LYS A 445 -31.98 -28.45 -18.43
CA LYS A 445 -32.50 -28.85 -19.75
C LYS A 445 -32.36 -27.71 -20.77
N ARG A 446 -32.16 -26.48 -20.31
CA ARG A 446 -31.96 -25.32 -21.17
C ARG A 446 -30.48 -25.12 -21.47
N LYS A 447 -30.08 -25.28 -22.74
CA LYS A 447 -28.69 -25.11 -23.19
C LYS A 447 -28.07 -23.77 -22.78
N TRP A 448 -28.83 -22.67 -22.86
CA TRP A 448 -28.34 -21.33 -22.51
C TRP A 448 -27.90 -21.21 -21.04
N VAL A 449 -28.51 -21.95 -20.11
CA VAL A 449 -28.13 -21.97 -18.68
C VAL A 449 -26.78 -22.65 -18.52
N VAL A 450 -26.59 -23.80 -19.18
CA VAL A 450 -25.34 -24.57 -19.12
C VAL A 450 -24.19 -23.75 -19.72
N ASP A 451 -24.44 -23.08 -20.85
CA ASP A 451 -23.45 -22.22 -21.51
C ASP A 451 -23.13 -20.98 -20.65
N PHE A 452 -24.13 -20.35 -20.03
CA PHE A 452 -23.93 -19.23 -19.11
C PHE A 452 -23.04 -19.61 -17.92
N LEU A 453 -23.37 -20.69 -17.22
CA LEU A 453 -22.62 -21.15 -16.05
C LEU A 453 -21.19 -21.58 -16.42
N ARG A 454 -20.99 -22.11 -17.63
CA ARG A 454 -19.64 -22.41 -18.17
C ARG A 454 -18.77 -21.15 -18.23
N GLY A 455 -19.31 -20.05 -18.75
CA GLY A 455 -18.60 -18.77 -18.86
C GLY A 455 -18.35 -18.08 -17.51
N VAL A 456 -19.35 -18.09 -16.63
CA VAL A 456 -19.26 -17.60 -15.24
C VAL A 456 -18.14 -18.32 -14.49
N ASN A 457 -18.12 -19.66 -14.56
CA ASN A 457 -17.12 -20.48 -13.87
C ASN A 457 -15.70 -20.24 -14.43
N ALA A 458 -15.53 -20.16 -15.75
CA ALA A 458 -14.21 -19.89 -16.36
C ALA A 458 -13.66 -18.52 -15.93
N THR A 459 -14.50 -17.48 -15.93
CA THR A 459 -14.09 -16.13 -15.53
C THR A 459 -13.78 -16.06 -14.03
N ALA A 460 -14.57 -16.72 -13.19
CA ALA A 460 -14.35 -16.82 -11.75
C ALA A 460 -13.00 -17.47 -11.42
N VAL A 461 -12.62 -18.51 -12.16
CA VAL A 461 -11.32 -19.17 -12.00
C VAL A 461 -10.17 -18.24 -12.40
N GLY A 462 -10.34 -17.40 -13.43
CA GLY A 462 -9.40 -16.33 -13.77
C GLY A 462 -9.12 -15.37 -12.60
N LEU A 463 -10.16 -14.97 -11.87
CA LEU A 463 -10.04 -14.08 -10.70
C LEU A 463 -9.25 -14.69 -9.53
N VAL A 464 -9.05 -16.02 -9.49
CA VAL A 464 -8.19 -16.65 -8.48
C VAL A 464 -6.73 -16.21 -8.67
N PHE A 465 -6.28 -15.99 -9.91
CA PHE A 465 -4.94 -15.44 -10.17
C PHE A 465 -4.79 -14.00 -9.69
N THR A 466 -5.85 -13.20 -9.76
CA THR A 466 -5.89 -11.89 -9.12
C THR A 466 -5.69 -12.01 -7.62
N ALA A 467 -6.33 -12.99 -6.96
CA ALA A 467 -6.14 -13.22 -5.53
C ALA A 467 -4.70 -13.64 -5.18
N VAL A 468 -4.05 -14.48 -6.00
CA VAL A 468 -2.62 -14.82 -5.85
C VAL A 468 -1.77 -13.56 -5.84
N TYR A 469 -1.95 -12.67 -6.81
CA TYR A 469 -1.20 -11.41 -6.89
C TYR A 469 -1.46 -10.50 -5.68
N ARG A 470 -2.72 -10.39 -5.22
CA ARG A 470 -3.05 -9.59 -4.03
C ARG A 470 -2.39 -10.14 -2.76
N LEU A 471 -2.33 -11.46 -2.62
CA LEU A 471 -1.64 -12.10 -1.51
C LEU A 471 -0.13 -11.94 -1.61
N TRP A 472 0.42 -12.00 -2.83
CA TRP A 472 1.83 -11.76 -3.10
C TRP A 472 2.28 -10.38 -2.63
N GLU A 473 1.49 -9.34 -2.90
CA GLU A 473 1.77 -7.95 -2.50
C GLU A 473 1.82 -7.71 -0.98
N ILE A 474 1.29 -8.64 -0.17
CA ILE A 474 1.23 -8.52 1.30
C ILE A 474 1.83 -9.75 2.03
N GLY A 475 2.56 -10.59 1.30
CA GLY A 475 2.85 -11.97 1.70
C GLY A 475 3.93 -12.16 2.77
N TYR A 476 4.71 -11.15 3.17
CA TYR A 476 5.61 -11.28 4.31
C TYR A 476 5.48 -10.12 5.30
N LEU A 477 5.72 -10.43 6.57
CA LEU A 477 5.61 -9.53 7.70
C LEU A 477 7.00 -9.18 8.22
N THR A 478 7.16 -7.93 8.64
CA THR A 478 8.39 -7.49 9.29
C THR A 478 8.06 -6.63 10.51
N PRO A 479 8.99 -6.50 11.47
CA PRO A 479 8.84 -5.59 12.61
C PRO A 479 8.59 -4.14 12.17
N GLU A 480 9.09 -3.77 10.99
CA GLU A 480 9.14 -2.41 10.44
C GLU A 480 7.84 -1.94 9.78
N ALA A 481 6.94 -2.86 9.41
CA ALA A 481 5.74 -2.54 8.65
C ALA A 481 4.49 -3.18 9.27
N ASN A 482 3.57 -2.34 9.76
CA ASN A 482 2.24 -2.75 10.24
C ASN A 482 1.34 -3.33 9.12
N ASN A 483 1.72 -3.09 7.85
CA ASN A 483 1.09 -3.65 6.67
C ASN A 483 2.01 -4.69 6.03
N GLY A 484 1.47 -5.86 5.65
CA GLY A 484 2.24 -6.89 4.95
C GLY A 484 2.90 -6.36 3.68
N GLN A 485 4.11 -6.83 3.40
CA GLN A 485 4.95 -6.39 2.29
C GLN A 485 4.96 -7.40 1.13
N SER A 486 5.30 -6.93 -0.07
CA SER A 486 5.32 -7.75 -1.27
C SER A 486 6.44 -8.78 -1.26
N LEU A 487 6.12 -10.07 -1.45
CA LEU A 487 7.10 -11.17 -1.48
C LEU A 487 8.27 -10.90 -2.43
N ALA A 488 8.08 -10.10 -3.48
CA ALA A 488 9.10 -9.75 -4.45
C ALA A 488 10.25 -8.89 -3.90
N LYS A 489 10.08 -8.25 -2.73
CA LYS A 489 11.14 -7.41 -2.14
C LYS A 489 12.33 -8.22 -1.64
N GLU A 490 12.09 -9.46 -1.21
CA GLU A 490 13.08 -10.31 -0.56
C GLU A 490 13.06 -11.70 -1.23
N PRO A 491 14.13 -12.11 -1.93
CA PRO A 491 14.13 -13.34 -2.73
C PRO A 491 13.80 -14.60 -1.93
N TRP A 492 14.13 -14.63 -0.63
CA TRP A 492 13.91 -15.81 0.21
C TRP A 492 12.43 -16.16 0.35
N TRP A 493 11.54 -15.17 0.47
CA TRP A 493 10.11 -15.44 0.56
C TRP A 493 9.57 -15.96 -0.76
N VAL A 494 10.14 -15.56 -1.90
CA VAL A 494 9.81 -16.16 -3.20
C VAL A 494 10.24 -17.62 -3.26
N VAL A 495 11.42 -17.95 -2.73
CA VAL A 495 11.91 -19.35 -2.66
C VAL A 495 10.93 -20.22 -1.89
N ILE A 496 10.47 -19.77 -0.71
CA ILE A 496 9.49 -20.53 0.08
C ILE A 496 8.19 -20.76 -0.71
N ALA A 497 7.66 -19.74 -1.40
CA ALA A 497 6.44 -19.86 -2.18
C ALA A 497 6.61 -20.86 -3.34
N VAL A 498 7.75 -20.81 -4.04
CA VAL A 498 8.08 -21.73 -5.15
C VAL A 498 8.28 -23.16 -4.65
N VAL A 499 9.01 -23.36 -3.56
CA VAL A 499 9.21 -24.68 -2.94
C VAL A 499 7.87 -25.27 -2.52
N THR A 500 7.02 -24.47 -1.88
CA THR A 500 5.69 -24.89 -1.44
C THR A 500 4.79 -25.29 -2.61
N TYR A 501 4.85 -24.54 -3.71
CA TYR A 501 4.16 -24.88 -4.95
C TYR A 501 4.68 -26.21 -5.51
N ALA A 502 6.00 -26.35 -5.67
CA ALA A 502 6.64 -27.51 -6.29
C ALA A 502 6.45 -28.81 -5.48
N GLU A 503 6.61 -28.76 -4.16
CA GLU A 503 6.43 -29.92 -3.29
C GLU A 503 4.98 -30.42 -3.30
N SER A 504 4.02 -29.49 -3.33
CA SER A 504 2.60 -29.83 -3.37
C SER A 504 2.17 -30.31 -4.76
N ALA A 505 2.71 -29.70 -5.83
CA ALA A 505 2.35 -30.03 -7.21
C ALA A 505 2.97 -31.35 -7.70
N TRP A 506 4.23 -31.59 -7.40
CA TRP A 506 5.01 -32.69 -7.97
C TRP A 506 5.23 -33.85 -7.00
N PHE A 507 5.30 -33.57 -5.70
CA PHE A 507 5.58 -34.58 -4.68
C PHE A 507 4.35 -34.97 -3.85
N ASN A 508 3.17 -34.42 -4.17
CA ASN A 508 1.89 -34.67 -3.48
C ASN A 508 1.96 -34.45 -1.96
N VAL A 509 2.79 -33.49 -1.51
CA VAL A 509 2.87 -33.13 -0.09
C VAL A 509 1.52 -32.54 0.36
N PRO A 510 0.93 -33.01 1.49
CA PRO A 510 -0.29 -32.42 2.01
C PRO A 510 -0.13 -30.93 2.35
N SER A 511 -1.11 -30.08 2.02
CA SER A 511 -0.99 -28.62 2.19
C SER A 511 -0.60 -28.18 3.60
N ALA A 512 -1.11 -28.85 4.64
CA ALA A 512 -0.75 -28.55 6.02
C ALA A 512 0.75 -28.81 6.31
N VAL A 513 1.33 -29.86 5.73
CA VAL A 513 2.76 -30.17 5.86
C VAL A 513 3.59 -29.15 5.10
N ALA A 514 3.16 -28.80 3.89
CA ALA A 514 3.82 -27.80 3.04
C ALA A 514 3.90 -26.42 3.71
N ILE A 515 2.80 -25.99 4.34
CA ILE A 515 2.75 -24.74 5.12
C ILE A 515 3.69 -24.79 6.34
N VAL A 516 3.74 -25.91 7.05
CA VAL A 516 4.67 -26.09 8.19
C VAL A 516 6.13 -26.10 7.72
N LEU A 517 6.44 -26.71 6.58
CA LEU A 517 7.77 -26.64 5.98
C LEU A 517 8.14 -25.20 5.64
N GLY A 518 7.21 -24.40 5.13
CA GLY A 518 7.35 -22.96 4.98
C GLY A 518 7.72 -22.22 6.24
N ALA A 519 7.02 -22.50 7.34
CA ALA A 519 7.30 -21.93 8.66
C ALA A 519 8.74 -22.26 9.12
N ILE A 520 9.15 -23.51 8.92
CA ILE A 520 10.50 -23.98 9.25
C ILE A 520 11.55 -23.28 8.38
N LEU A 521 11.32 -23.17 7.07
CA LEU A 521 12.21 -22.46 6.15
C LEU A 521 12.29 -20.96 6.48
N GLY A 522 11.21 -20.36 6.97
CA GLY A 522 11.20 -19.00 7.51
C GLY A 522 12.12 -18.86 8.72
N LEU A 523 12.04 -19.80 9.68
CA LEU A 523 12.96 -19.85 10.83
C LEU A 523 14.41 -20.15 10.42
N CYS A 524 14.63 -21.00 9.43
CA CYS A 524 15.98 -21.27 8.90
C CYS A 524 16.59 -20.05 8.23
N CYS A 525 15.80 -19.19 7.60
CA CYS A 525 16.27 -17.89 7.09
C CYS A 525 16.84 -17.04 8.21
N LEU A 526 16.12 -16.92 9.33
CA LEU A 526 16.56 -16.18 10.50
C LEU A 526 17.87 -16.75 11.06
N ALA A 527 18.00 -18.08 11.10
CA ALA A 527 19.23 -18.74 11.53
C ALA A 527 20.39 -18.54 10.55
N LEU A 528 20.12 -18.57 9.23
CA LEU A 528 21.13 -18.33 8.18
C LEU A 528 21.61 -16.88 8.19
N LEU A 529 20.69 -15.91 8.32
CA LEU A 529 21.01 -14.49 8.51
C LEU A 529 21.85 -14.29 9.79
N ALA A 530 21.51 -14.97 10.89
CA ALA A 530 22.29 -14.94 12.12
C ALA A 530 23.69 -15.62 12.02
N THR A 531 23.94 -16.46 11.00
CA THR A 531 25.23 -17.14 10.79
C THR A 531 26.11 -16.51 9.71
N VAL A 532 25.53 -15.69 8.81
CA VAL A 532 26.25 -15.00 7.73
C VAL A 532 26.68 -13.59 8.15
N GLU A 533 26.05 -13.01 9.16
CA GLU A 533 26.47 -11.74 9.73
C GLU A 533 27.50 -11.93 10.85
N GLY A 534 28.77 -11.99 10.46
CA GLY A 534 29.80 -11.35 11.29
C GLY A 534 29.59 -9.84 11.24
N ASN A 535 28.53 -9.32 11.86
CA ASN A 535 28.25 -7.89 11.88
C ASN A 535 29.15 -7.20 12.92
N PRO A 536 29.80 -6.06 12.61
CA PRO A 536 30.25 -5.16 13.67
C PRO A 536 29.05 -4.89 14.59
N SER A 537 29.28 -4.94 15.91
CA SER A 537 28.23 -4.74 16.92
C SER A 537 27.27 -3.63 16.51
N GLU A 538 25.98 -3.96 16.34
CA GLU A 538 24.98 -3.00 15.90
C GLU A 538 25.02 -1.73 16.76
N PRO A 539 24.86 -0.54 16.17
CA PRO A 539 25.13 0.70 16.87
C PRO A 539 24.03 1.00 17.90
N VAL A 540 24.37 0.84 19.19
CA VAL A 540 23.49 1.14 20.33
C VAL A 540 23.87 2.48 20.95
N VAL A 541 22.87 3.33 21.23
CA VAL A 541 23.03 4.63 21.87
C VAL A 541 22.12 4.76 23.09
N ASN A 542 22.68 5.12 24.25
CA ASN A 542 21.92 5.37 25.47
C ASN A 542 21.75 6.87 25.69
N LEU A 543 20.53 7.40 25.50
CA LEU A 543 20.22 8.81 25.62
C LEU A 543 19.95 9.25 27.07
N GLY A 544 19.86 8.32 28.02
CA GLY A 544 19.61 8.56 29.44
C GLY A 544 18.13 8.50 29.82
N TYR A 545 17.24 8.86 28.88
CA TYR A 545 15.80 8.61 29.01
C TYR A 545 15.37 7.28 28.35
N SER A 546 16.05 6.87 27.28
CA SER A 546 15.82 5.61 26.56
C SER A 546 17.12 5.15 25.89
N THR A 547 17.22 3.85 25.58
CA THR A 547 18.31 3.29 24.77
C THR A 547 17.77 2.89 23.41
N TYR A 548 18.46 3.27 22.34
CA TYR A 548 18.08 2.99 20.95
C TYR A 548 19.13 2.14 20.25
N GLN A 549 18.67 1.20 19.43
CA GLN A 549 19.50 0.35 18.57
C GLN A 549 19.23 0.72 17.12
N GLY A 550 20.24 1.30 16.47
CA GLY A 550 20.24 1.55 15.03
C GLY A 550 20.83 0.36 14.28
N TYR A 551 21.16 0.57 13.03
CA TYR A 551 21.80 -0.43 12.18
C TYR A 551 22.99 0.16 11.42
N TYR A 552 23.95 -0.70 11.08
CA TYR A 552 25.04 -0.33 10.19
C TYR A 552 24.64 -0.62 8.74
N ASN A 553 24.65 0.38 7.88
CA ASN A 553 24.37 0.21 6.45
C ASN A 553 25.67 0.06 5.67
N THR A 554 26.01 -1.18 5.33
CA THR A 554 27.23 -1.56 4.59
C THR A 554 27.36 -0.88 3.22
N THR A 555 26.25 -0.53 2.56
CA THR A 555 26.27 0.17 1.26
C THR A 555 26.76 1.59 1.41
N THR A 556 26.31 2.28 2.47
CA THR A 556 26.62 3.69 2.72
C THR A 556 27.84 3.88 3.63
N GLY A 557 28.24 2.84 4.37
CA GLY A 557 29.28 2.92 5.39
C GLY A 557 28.89 3.77 6.62
N LEU A 558 27.60 3.85 6.96
CA LEU A 558 27.08 4.71 8.02
C LEU A 558 26.33 3.89 9.10
N ASN A 559 26.43 4.34 10.35
CA ASN A 559 25.52 3.99 11.42
C ASN A 559 24.27 4.87 11.32
N ILE A 560 23.10 4.24 11.30
CA ILE A 560 21.83 4.91 11.07
C ILE A 560 20.87 4.57 12.20
N TRP A 561 20.28 5.61 12.80
CA TRP A 561 19.17 5.50 13.74
C TRP A 561 17.98 6.26 13.17
N LYS A 562 16.87 5.58 12.90
CA LYS A 562 15.63 6.20 12.42
C LYS A 562 14.54 6.11 13.48
N GLY A 563 13.77 7.18 13.64
CA GLY A 563 12.66 7.19 14.60
C GLY A 563 13.09 7.30 16.07
N ILE A 564 14.12 8.09 16.40
CA ILE A 564 14.44 8.45 17.79
C ILE A 564 13.43 9.48 18.27
N ARG A 565 12.71 9.18 19.35
CA ARG A 565 11.76 10.13 19.96
C ARG A 565 12.53 11.24 20.67
N TYR A 566 12.33 12.49 20.27
CA TYR A 566 12.95 13.64 20.93
C TYR A 566 12.00 14.41 21.85
N ALA A 567 10.68 14.23 21.70
CA ALA A 567 9.65 14.82 22.57
C ALA A 567 8.52 13.83 22.89
N ALA A 568 7.74 14.11 23.95
CA ALA A 568 6.54 13.35 24.23
C ALA A 568 5.49 13.51 23.11
N PRO A 569 4.60 12.50 22.89
CA PRO A 569 3.53 12.61 21.91
C PRO A 569 2.64 13.84 22.19
N PRO A 570 2.44 14.78 21.23
CA PRO A 570 1.64 15.98 21.42
C PRO A 570 0.13 15.71 21.26
N ILE A 571 -0.37 14.69 21.98
CA ILE A 571 -1.76 14.21 21.95
C ILE A 571 -2.51 14.61 23.23
N ASN A 572 -3.84 14.52 23.19
CA ASN A 572 -4.72 14.85 24.33
C ASN A 572 -4.41 16.28 24.85
N GLU A 573 -4.18 16.43 26.15
CA GLU A 573 -3.86 17.70 26.81
C GLU A 573 -2.57 18.38 26.29
N LEU A 574 -1.70 17.65 25.56
CA LEU A 574 -0.49 18.21 24.94
C LEU A 574 -0.73 18.78 23.54
N ARG A 575 -1.96 18.69 23.00
CA ARG A 575 -2.33 19.36 21.74
C ARG A 575 -2.19 20.87 21.87
N TRP A 576 -1.54 21.48 20.88
CA TRP A 576 -1.21 22.91 20.85
C TRP A 576 -0.46 23.42 22.08
N GLN A 577 0.24 22.54 22.80
CA GLN A 577 1.17 22.92 23.87
C GLN A 577 2.62 22.86 23.37
N PRO A 578 3.56 23.58 24.01
CA PRO A 578 4.98 23.41 23.75
C PRO A 578 5.42 21.93 23.90
N PRO A 579 6.39 21.46 23.11
CA PRO A 579 6.92 20.10 23.25
C PRO A 579 7.52 19.90 24.64
N VAL A 580 7.32 18.72 25.21
CA VAL A 580 7.85 18.33 26.52
C VAL A 580 8.78 17.13 26.39
N ALA A 581 9.63 16.94 27.40
CA ALA A 581 10.62 15.86 27.42
C ALA A 581 9.98 14.47 27.20
N PRO A 582 10.64 13.58 26.45
CA PRO A 582 10.11 12.26 26.15
C PRO A 582 9.96 11.41 27.42
N PRO A 583 8.99 10.48 27.45
CA PRO A 583 8.81 9.58 28.58
C PRO A 583 10.07 8.71 28.77
N ARG A 584 10.45 8.48 30.02
CA ARG A 584 11.62 7.63 30.35
C ARG A 584 11.26 6.15 30.19
N ASN A 585 12.03 5.44 29.38
CA ASN A 585 11.95 3.99 29.20
C ASN A 585 13.37 3.38 29.20
N ILE A 586 13.88 3.11 30.40
CA ILE A 586 15.27 2.66 30.61
C ILE A 586 15.38 1.12 30.59
N SER A 587 14.25 0.41 30.67
CA SER A 587 14.21 -1.04 30.84
C SER A 587 14.43 -1.82 29.54
N HIS A 588 14.28 -1.18 28.37
CA HIS A 588 14.33 -1.83 27.07
C HIS A 588 15.18 -1.04 26.07
N ILE A 589 15.85 -1.77 25.18
CA ILE A 589 16.48 -1.19 23.99
C ILE A 589 15.39 -1.10 22.91
N LEU A 590 15.12 0.11 22.44
CA LEU A 590 14.12 0.39 21.42
C LEU A 590 14.78 0.30 20.02
N PRO A 591 14.17 -0.39 19.05
CA PRO A 591 14.66 -0.35 17.68
C PRO A 591 14.49 1.06 17.10
N ALA A 592 15.54 1.57 16.46
CA ALA A 592 15.56 2.82 15.72
C ALA A 592 15.98 2.52 14.27
N VAL A 593 15.20 1.69 13.57
CA VAL A 593 15.51 1.20 12.21
C VAL A 593 14.51 1.68 11.15
N ASP A 594 13.39 2.24 11.60
CA ASP A 594 12.25 2.63 10.75
C ASP A 594 12.05 4.13 10.68
N GLN A 595 11.56 4.57 9.51
CA GLN A 595 11.19 5.97 9.35
C GLN A 595 10.10 6.36 10.36
N PRO A 596 10.18 7.59 10.91
CA PRO A 596 9.22 8.04 11.89
C PRO A 596 7.82 8.19 11.26
N PRO A 597 6.75 8.09 12.07
CA PRO A 597 5.41 8.46 11.62
C PRO A 597 5.40 9.90 11.08
N VAL A 598 4.73 10.10 9.94
CA VAL A 598 4.48 11.44 9.39
C VAL A 598 3.45 12.18 10.25
N CYS A 599 3.69 13.45 10.57
CA CYS A 599 2.70 14.29 11.22
C CYS A 599 1.46 14.49 10.33
N PRO A 600 0.29 14.88 10.86
CA PRO A 600 -0.88 15.14 10.03
C PRO A 600 -0.63 16.18 8.94
N GLN A 601 -1.10 15.90 7.72
CA GLN A 601 -0.71 16.61 6.50
C GLN A 601 -1.84 17.53 5.99
N SER A 602 -1.55 18.79 5.72
CA SER A 602 -2.49 19.80 5.19
C SER A 602 -1.95 20.44 3.92
N GLY A 603 -2.67 20.24 2.81
CA GLY A 603 -2.27 20.60 1.46
C GLY A 603 -2.35 22.09 1.12
N ALA A 604 -1.83 22.43 -0.06
CA ALA A 604 -1.92 23.77 -0.63
C ALA A 604 -3.25 23.97 -1.37
N ALA A 605 -3.79 25.17 -1.31
CA ALA A 605 -5.06 25.49 -1.95
C ALA A 605 -4.98 25.48 -3.47
N ARG A 606 -6.01 24.90 -4.10
CA ARG A 606 -6.26 24.89 -5.56
C ARG A 606 -5.11 24.35 -6.42
N THR A 607 -4.13 23.66 -5.84
CA THR A 607 -3.05 23.02 -6.59
C THR A 607 -3.50 21.66 -7.13
N PRO A 608 -3.27 21.34 -8.42
CA PRO A 608 -3.48 20.00 -8.95
C PRO A 608 -2.78 18.92 -8.13
N ALA A 609 -3.46 17.78 -7.91
CA ALA A 609 -2.92 16.73 -7.05
C ALA A 609 -1.59 16.14 -7.52
N VAL A 610 -1.33 16.18 -8.83
CA VAL A 610 -0.07 15.74 -9.44
C VAL A 610 1.14 16.57 -8.99
N TYR A 611 0.94 17.77 -8.44
CA TYR A 611 2.03 18.61 -7.91
C TYR A 611 2.53 18.14 -6.54
N GLY A 612 1.83 17.22 -5.88
CA GLY A 612 2.28 16.60 -4.62
C GLY A 612 1.93 17.36 -3.34
N PHE A 613 1.27 18.53 -3.42
CA PHE A 613 0.87 19.34 -2.28
C PHE A 613 -0.52 18.97 -1.71
N ASN A 614 -0.78 17.68 -1.53
CA ASN A 614 -2.10 17.16 -1.15
C ASN A 614 -2.22 16.98 0.36
N SER A 615 -3.40 17.28 0.93
CA SER A 615 -3.72 16.83 2.29
C SER A 615 -3.74 15.31 2.39
N GLY A 616 -3.42 14.79 3.57
CA GLY A 616 -3.37 13.35 3.80
C GLY A 616 -3.38 12.99 5.29
N PRO A 617 -3.67 11.73 5.61
CA PRO A 617 -3.64 11.28 7.00
C PRO A 617 -2.20 11.26 7.52
N GLY A 618 -2.05 11.52 8.82
CA GLY A 618 -0.81 11.34 9.58
C GLY A 618 -1.08 10.92 11.02
N ASP A 619 -0.02 10.79 11.81
CA ASP A 619 -0.07 10.45 13.23
C ASP A 619 0.28 11.68 14.08
N GLU A 620 -0.51 11.98 15.11
CA GLU A 620 -0.17 13.08 16.04
C GLU A 620 1.04 12.71 16.91
N ASP A 621 1.28 11.42 17.17
CA ASP A 621 2.52 10.95 17.76
C ASP A 621 3.63 10.90 16.69
N CYS A 622 4.16 12.07 16.34
CA CYS A 622 5.13 12.21 15.24
C CYS A 622 6.43 12.93 15.61
N LEU A 623 6.66 13.31 16.87
CA LEU A 623 7.87 14.07 17.28
C LEU A 623 9.10 13.17 17.45
N TYR A 624 9.68 12.80 16.31
CA TYR A 624 10.84 11.93 16.16
C TYR A 624 11.92 12.56 15.27
N LEU A 625 13.13 12.02 15.32
CA LEU A 625 14.24 12.40 14.45
C LEU A 625 15.05 11.18 13.99
N ASN A 626 15.78 11.34 12.90
CA ASN A 626 16.75 10.39 12.39
C ASN A 626 18.17 10.92 12.60
N VAL A 627 19.14 10.03 12.85
CA VAL A 627 20.56 10.37 12.98
C VAL A 627 21.39 9.47 12.08
N TYR A 628 22.32 10.07 11.33
CA TYR A 628 23.26 9.40 10.43
C TYR A 628 24.67 9.80 10.82
N ALA A 629 25.52 8.82 11.17
CA ALA A 629 26.89 9.08 11.59
C ALA A 629 27.86 8.00 11.05
N PRO A 630 29.11 8.34 10.72
CA PRO A 630 30.12 7.32 10.41
C PRO A 630 30.45 6.47 11.66
N PRO A 631 30.85 5.21 11.49
CA PRO A 631 31.41 4.41 12.58
C PRO A 631 32.63 5.10 13.22
N GLY A 632 32.71 5.09 14.55
CA GLY A 632 33.82 5.72 15.28
C GLY A 632 33.86 7.25 15.20
N ALA A 633 32.75 7.90 14.83
CA ALA A 633 32.63 9.36 14.84
C ALA A 633 33.09 9.97 16.18
N SER A 634 33.87 11.04 16.10
CA SER A 634 34.31 11.81 17.25
C SER A 634 34.51 13.27 16.85
N ASP A 635 33.91 14.18 17.62
CA ASP A 635 34.01 15.63 17.45
C ASP A 635 33.68 16.17 16.03
N LEU A 636 32.76 15.49 15.31
CA LEU A 636 32.38 15.88 13.96
C LEU A 636 31.38 17.05 13.93
N PRO A 637 31.42 17.92 12.90
CA PRO A 637 30.35 18.88 12.62
C PRO A 637 28.98 18.20 12.52
N VAL A 638 27.92 18.93 12.86
CA VAL A 638 26.55 18.42 12.83
C VAL A 638 25.73 19.25 11.85
N PHE A 639 25.06 18.59 10.92
CA PHE A 639 24.08 19.16 10.03
C PHE A 639 22.67 18.75 10.48
N VAL A 640 21.80 19.72 10.77
CA VAL A 640 20.41 19.45 11.15
C VAL A 640 19.49 19.88 10.01
N TRP A 641 18.80 18.93 9.39
CA TRP A 641 17.85 19.15 8.30
C TRP A 641 16.43 19.35 8.83
N ILE A 642 15.84 20.49 8.45
CA ILE A 642 14.44 20.83 8.67
C ILE A 642 13.73 20.77 7.32
N HIS A 643 12.79 19.85 7.15
CA HIS A 643 12.09 19.67 5.88
C HIS A 643 11.12 20.81 5.55
N GLY A 644 10.88 21.01 4.25
CA GLY A 644 9.92 21.95 3.69
C GLY A 644 8.47 21.46 3.73
N GLY A 645 7.64 21.97 2.82
CA GLY A 645 6.23 21.56 2.68
C GLY A 645 5.21 22.60 3.15
N GLY A 646 5.52 23.90 3.05
CA GLY A 646 4.58 24.98 3.35
C GLY A 646 4.07 25.01 4.80
N TYR A 647 4.83 24.45 5.75
CA TYR A 647 4.43 24.21 7.15
C TYR A 647 3.24 23.25 7.33
N GLY A 648 2.79 22.62 6.24
CA GLY A 648 1.62 21.72 6.21
C GLY A 648 1.94 20.29 5.80
N LEU A 649 3.07 20.03 5.13
CA LEU A 649 3.34 18.75 4.44
C LEU A 649 4.76 18.20 4.65
N PHE A 650 4.94 16.98 4.15
CA PHE A 650 6.17 16.19 4.13
C PHE A 650 6.62 15.71 5.50
N GLY A 651 7.90 15.32 5.61
CA GLY A 651 8.49 14.74 6.81
C GLY A 651 9.98 14.44 6.66
N ALA A 652 10.55 13.87 7.71
CA ALA A 652 11.91 13.37 7.82
C ALA A 652 12.07 12.05 7.05
N VAL A 653 12.07 12.15 5.72
CA VAL A 653 12.15 11.02 4.79
C VAL A 653 13.30 11.15 3.78
N TYR A 654 14.11 12.20 3.88
CA TYR A 654 15.22 12.48 2.98
C TYR A 654 16.44 11.64 3.38
N ASP A 655 17.10 11.00 2.41
CA ASP A 655 18.31 10.22 2.67
C ASP A 655 19.56 11.08 2.49
N PRO A 656 20.27 11.46 3.57
CA PRO A 656 21.47 12.27 3.50
C PRO A 656 22.72 11.47 3.10
N SER A 657 22.63 10.14 2.96
CA SER A 657 23.79 9.28 2.71
C SER A 657 24.61 9.70 1.49
N PRO A 658 24.02 10.06 0.32
CA PRO A 658 24.79 10.54 -0.83
C PRO A 658 25.59 11.82 -0.52
N LEU A 659 24.96 12.81 0.13
CA LEU A 659 25.62 14.06 0.53
C LEU A 659 26.79 13.78 1.49
N MET A 660 26.60 12.88 2.45
CA MET A 660 27.65 12.50 3.41
C MET A 660 28.80 11.75 2.72
N ASN A 661 28.49 10.75 1.88
CA ASN A 661 29.50 9.94 1.18
C ASN A 661 30.37 10.77 0.23
N THR A 662 29.77 11.69 -0.54
CA THR A 662 30.52 12.63 -1.41
C THR A 662 31.52 13.49 -0.63
N ASN A 663 31.24 13.73 0.66
CA ASN A 663 32.06 14.50 1.58
C ASN A 663 32.89 13.63 2.52
N GLY A 664 33.14 12.37 2.17
CA GLY A 664 34.00 11.46 2.93
C GLY A 664 33.47 11.15 4.33
N ASN A 665 32.16 11.26 4.54
CA ASN A 665 31.48 11.10 5.82
C ASN A 665 32.02 12.04 6.93
N GLY A 666 32.48 13.24 6.58
CA GLY A 666 33.13 14.17 7.52
C GLY A 666 32.22 14.94 8.48
N PHE A 667 30.92 14.64 8.55
CA PHE A 667 29.95 15.27 9.45
C PHE A 667 28.81 14.30 9.82
N ILE A 668 27.98 14.66 10.80
CA ILE A 668 26.78 13.92 11.22
C ILE A 668 25.53 14.63 10.70
N THR A 669 24.53 13.88 10.23
CA THR A 669 23.23 14.47 9.86
C THR A 669 22.15 14.09 10.87
N VAL A 670 21.35 15.06 11.27
CA VAL A 670 20.12 14.89 12.06
C VAL A 670 18.94 15.40 11.24
N GLU A 671 17.92 14.59 11.06
CA GLU A 671 16.72 14.93 10.31
C GLU A 671 15.51 14.92 11.24
N ILE A 672 14.70 15.98 11.27
CA ILE A 672 13.67 16.13 12.32
C ILE A 672 12.24 16.15 11.76
N GLN A 673 11.31 15.55 12.50
CA GLN A 673 9.86 15.78 12.37
C GLN A 673 9.43 16.97 13.24
N TYR A 674 8.41 17.70 12.82
CA TYR A 674 7.75 18.73 13.62
C TYR A 674 6.25 18.80 13.26
N ARG A 675 5.39 19.28 14.18
CA ARG A 675 3.94 19.39 13.89
C ARG A 675 3.68 20.33 12.72
N LEU A 676 2.69 19.97 11.90
CA LEU A 676 2.32 20.66 10.66
C LEU A 676 0.85 21.09 10.66
N GLY A 677 0.47 21.94 9.71
CA GLY A 677 -0.91 22.38 9.49
C GLY A 677 -1.55 22.95 10.76
N ALA A 678 -2.84 22.68 10.98
CA ALA A 678 -3.52 23.11 12.19
C ALA A 678 -2.92 22.52 13.48
N PHE A 679 -2.14 21.44 13.44
CA PHE A 679 -1.54 20.87 14.65
C PHE A 679 -0.30 21.64 15.10
N GLY A 680 0.43 22.24 14.16
CA GLY A 680 1.67 22.99 14.43
C GLY A 680 1.50 24.51 14.42
N PHE A 681 0.54 25.03 13.65
CA PHE A 681 0.48 26.45 13.28
C PHE A 681 -0.94 27.03 13.37
N LEU A 682 -1.82 26.43 14.18
CA LEU A 682 -3.09 27.06 14.54
C LEU A 682 -2.82 28.29 15.40
N SER A 683 -3.53 29.39 15.14
CA SER A 683 -3.34 30.64 15.87
C SER A 683 -4.64 31.41 15.99
N SER A 684 -4.87 31.95 17.18
CA SER A 684 -5.92 32.92 17.52
C SER A 684 -5.66 33.45 18.93
N ALA A 685 -6.46 34.42 19.37
CA ALA A 685 -6.44 34.87 20.77
C ALA A 685 -6.67 33.71 21.77
N GLU A 686 -7.60 32.80 21.48
CA GLU A 686 -7.92 31.67 22.34
C GLU A 686 -6.76 30.64 22.39
N VAL A 687 -6.10 30.39 21.25
CA VAL A 687 -4.94 29.50 21.19
C VAL A 687 -3.75 30.07 21.97
N HIS A 688 -3.52 31.38 21.90
CA HIS A 688 -2.46 32.03 22.68
C HIS A 688 -2.75 32.07 24.18
N GLU A 689 -4.02 32.16 24.59
CA GLU A 689 -4.40 32.13 26.01
C GLU A 689 -4.30 30.71 26.61
N ARG A 690 -4.70 29.68 25.86
CA ARG A 690 -4.88 28.30 26.38
C ARG A 690 -3.85 27.28 25.90
N GLY A 691 -3.04 27.64 24.91
CA GLY A 691 -1.96 26.81 24.36
C GLY A 691 -0.81 27.69 23.89
N THR A 692 -0.27 27.38 22.71
CA THR A 692 0.78 28.19 22.08
C THR A 692 0.58 28.23 20.56
N PRO A 693 0.62 29.43 19.96
CA PRO A 693 0.91 29.55 18.53
C PRO A 693 2.30 29.02 18.24
N ASN A 694 2.63 28.82 16.95
CA ASN A 694 3.95 28.38 16.50
C ASN A 694 4.47 27.08 17.15
N ALA A 695 3.57 26.19 17.58
CA ALA A 695 3.92 24.92 18.22
C ALA A 695 4.91 24.09 17.37
N GLY A 696 4.78 24.12 16.04
CA GLY A 696 5.72 23.48 15.11
C GLY A 696 7.13 24.09 15.12
N LEU A 697 7.28 25.40 15.32
CA LEU A 697 8.62 26.02 15.50
C LEU A 697 9.23 25.65 16.85
N LEU A 698 8.41 25.54 17.90
CA LEU A 698 8.85 25.10 19.21
C LEU A 698 9.32 23.64 19.18
N ASP A 699 8.65 22.77 18.41
CA ASP A 699 9.10 21.39 18.16
C ASP A 699 10.51 21.36 17.56
N GLN A 700 10.74 22.14 16.50
CA GLN A 700 12.06 22.22 15.86
C GLN A 700 13.11 22.75 16.83
N ARG A 701 12.79 23.80 17.60
CA ARG A 701 13.69 24.34 18.61
C ARG A 701 14.02 23.32 19.69
N PHE A 702 13.05 22.53 20.11
CA PHE A 702 13.24 21.45 21.09
C PHE A 702 14.11 20.33 20.53
N ALA A 703 13.99 20.00 19.25
CA ALA A 703 14.91 19.09 18.57
C ALA A 703 16.35 19.66 18.51
N LEU A 704 16.54 20.96 18.30
CA LEU A 704 17.86 21.59 18.36
C LEU A 704 18.45 21.54 19.79
N GLN A 705 17.63 21.70 20.82
CA GLN A 705 18.05 21.50 22.21
C GLN A 705 18.44 20.04 22.48
N TRP A 706 17.70 19.09 21.91
CA TRP A 706 18.06 17.66 21.95
C TRP A 706 19.43 17.43 21.30
N VAL A 707 19.71 18.05 20.15
CA VAL A 707 21.02 17.97 19.49
C VAL A 707 22.12 18.49 20.42
N GLN A 708 21.93 19.67 21.02
CA GLN A 708 22.90 20.23 21.98
C GLN A 708 23.19 19.28 23.15
N GLN A 709 22.17 18.58 23.65
CA GLN A 709 22.30 17.70 24.83
C GLN A 709 22.85 16.31 24.51
N HIS A 710 22.58 15.78 23.32
CA HIS A 710 22.75 14.35 23.05
C HIS A 710 23.66 14.01 21.88
N ILE A 711 23.97 14.95 20.98
CA ILE A 711 24.69 14.61 19.74
C ILE A 711 26.13 14.11 19.97
N THR A 712 26.74 14.45 21.12
CA THR A 712 28.05 13.92 21.53
C THR A 712 28.06 12.40 21.66
N LYS A 713 26.91 11.79 21.98
CA LYS A 713 26.75 10.33 22.07
C LYS A 713 26.82 9.63 20.71
N PHE A 714 26.63 10.39 19.64
CA PHE A 714 26.75 9.95 18.25
C PHE A 714 28.10 10.35 17.64
N GLY A 715 28.97 11.03 18.40
CA GLY A 715 30.26 11.54 17.93
C GLY A 715 30.24 12.96 17.36
N GLY A 716 29.14 13.70 17.54
CA GLY A 716 28.99 15.06 17.02
C GLY A 716 29.44 16.13 18.01
N ASN A 717 29.85 17.29 17.47
CA ASN A 717 30.24 18.46 18.23
C ASN A 717 29.07 19.47 18.31
N PRO A 718 28.45 19.65 19.49
CA PRO A 718 27.31 20.57 19.65
C PRO A 718 27.68 22.05 19.44
N LYS A 719 28.97 22.41 19.44
CA LYS A 719 29.43 23.76 19.14
C LYS A 719 29.57 24.04 17.64
N ARG A 720 29.48 23.00 16.80
CA ARG A 720 29.65 23.07 15.33
C ARG A 720 28.39 22.56 14.63
N VAL A 721 27.27 23.19 14.94
CA VAL A 721 25.95 22.85 14.37
C VAL A 721 25.61 23.80 13.22
N THR A 722 25.27 23.22 12.07
CA THR A 722 24.71 23.91 10.90
C THR A 722 23.25 23.49 10.77
N ILE A 723 22.32 24.45 10.84
CA ILE A 723 20.90 24.18 10.54
C ILE A 723 20.65 24.43 9.05
N GLY A 724 19.88 23.55 8.42
CA GLY A 724 19.59 23.59 7.00
C GLY A 724 18.14 23.28 6.71
N GLY A 725 17.60 23.86 5.64
CA GLY A 725 16.28 23.49 5.15
C GLY A 725 16.05 23.96 3.72
N GLU A 726 14.92 23.52 3.16
CA GLU A 726 14.39 23.95 1.88
C GLU A 726 12.94 24.45 2.05
N SER A 727 12.51 25.44 1.26
CA SER A 727 11.14 25.97 1.31
C SER A 727 10.75 26.43 2.72
N ALA A 728 9.65 25.92 3.28
CA ALA A 728 9.22 26.17 4.66
C ALA A 728 10.26 25.76 5.70
N GLY A 729 11.13 24.80 5.42
CA GLY A 729 12.26 24.44 6.28
C GLY A 729 13.33 25.51 6.27
N ALA A 730 13.66 26.07 5.11
CA ALA A 730 14.55 27.24 5.00
C ALA A 730 13.92 28.49 5.61
N GLY A 731 12.61 28.67 5.48
CA GLY A 731 11.83 29.70 6.15
C GLY A 731 11.89 29.54 7.67
N ALA A 732 11.74 28.32 8.18
CA ALA A 732 11.86 28.02 9.61
C ALA A 732 13.27 28.29 10.14
N VAL A 733 14.31 27.89 9.39
CA VAL A 733 15.71 28.22 9.71
C VAL A 733 15.94 29.74 9.77
N MET A 734 15.33 30.50 8.85
CA MET A 734 15.33 31.96 8.92
C MET A 734 14.62 32.46 10.20
N LEU A 735 13.47 31.91 10.56
CA LEU A 735 12.75 32.27 11.78
C LEU A 735 13.54 31.93 13.06
N HIS A 736 14.25 30.79 13.10
CA HIS A 736 15.18 30.46 14.21
C HIS A 736 16.35 31.45 14.30
N SER A 737 16.85 31.96 13.16
CA SER A 737 17.84 33.03 13.16
C SER A 737 17.28 34.33 13.74
N LEU A 738 16.03 34.64 13.44
CA LEU A 738 15.35 35.85 13.92
C LEU A 738 14.82 35.71 15.36
N ALA A 739 14.74 34.50 15.88
CA ALA A 739 14.12 34.20 17.16
C ALA A 739 14.63 35.10 18.30
N TYR A 740 13.69 35.55 19.14
CA TYR A 740 13.94 36.42 20.29
C TYR A 740 14.65 37.74 19.94
N GLY A 741 14.43 38.25 18.72
CA GLY A 741 15.05 39.47 18.21
C GLY A 741 16.52 39.28 17.81
N GLY A 742 16.86 38.11 17.27
CA GLY A 742 18.22 37.75 16.86
C GLY A 742 19.15 37.41 18.03
N LYS A 743 18.57 36.87 19.11
CA LYS A 743 19.26 36.52 20.36
C LYS A 743 18.99 35.07 20.76
N GLU A 744 18.86 34.17 19.79
CA GLU A 744 18.68 32.75 20.07
C GLU A 744 19.85 32.24 20.91
N SER A 745 19.54 31.32 21.81
CA SER A 745 20.54 30.57 22.58
C SER A 745 21.46 29.86 21.59
N ASN A 746 22.76 29.67 21.88
CA ASN A 746 23.76 29.09 20.96
C ASN A 746 23.45 27.63 20.51
N LEU A 747 22.32 27.39 19.84
CA LEU A 747 21.80 26.12 19.37
C LEU A 747 22.42 25.73 18.01
N PHE A 748 22.87 26.73 17.25
CA PHE A 748 23.52 26.58 15.95
C PHE A 748 24.51 27.72 15.69
N GLN A 749 25.44 27.49 14.76
CA GLN A 749 26.47 28.44 14.36
C GLN A 749 26.32 28.88 12.91
N ASN A 750 26.03 27.93 12.01
CA ASN A 750 25.92 28.19 10.57
C ASN A 750 24.52 27.86 10.06
N ILE A 751 24.16 28.46 8.93
CA ILE A 751 22.84 28.36 8.31
C ILE A 751 22.99 27.98 6.84
N ILE A 752 22.20 27.00 6.38
CA ILE A 752 21.93 26.76 4.96
C ILE A 752 20.44 27.01 4.71
N ALA A 753 20.10 27.88 3.77
CA ALA A 753 18.71 28.20 3.44
C ALA A 753 18.49 28.09 1.93
N ALA A 754 17.87 27.00 1.47
CA ALA A 754 17.49 26.81 0.08
C ALA A 754 16.05 27.30 -0.14
N SER A 755 15.86 28.35 -0.93
CA SER A 755 14.56 28.96 -1.23
C SER A 755 13.74 29.23 0.06
N PRO A 756 14.20 30.10 0.97
CA PRO A 756 13.50 30.40 2.22
C PRO A 756 12.08 30.91 1.97
N TYR A 757 11.10 30.10 2.35
CA TYR A 757 9.67 30.41 2.20
C TYR A 757 9.26 31.48 3.21
N LEU A 758 9.09 32.71 2.73
CA LEU A 758 8.56 33.83 3.50
C LEU A 758 7.19 34.22 2.98
N VAL A 759 6.17 33.80 3.72
CA VAL A 759 4.79 34.25 3.58
C VAL A 759 4.54 35.46 4.47
N PRO A 760 3.41 36.16 4.31
CA PRO A 760 2.97 37.12 5.31
C PRO A 760 2.91 36.48 6.71
N VAL A 761 3.58 37.10 7.69
CA VAL A 761 3.64 36.65 9.09
C VAL A 761 2.80 37.60 9.93
N TYR A 762 1.57 37.18 10.24
CA TYR A 762 0.57 37.99 10.94
C TYR A 762 0.76 37.99 12.45
N PRO A 763 0.30 39.03 13.19
CA PRO A 763 0.03 38.89 14.62
C PRO A 763 -0.84 37.65 14.89
N TYR A 764 -0.59 36.96 16.00
CA TYR A 764 -1.27 35.70 16.32
C TYR A 764 -2.81 35.83 16.40
N ASP A 765 -3.32 37.02 16.73
CA ASP A 765 -4.73 37.38 16.88
C ASP A 765 -5.28 38.21 15.71
N ASP A 766 -4.53 38.30 14.60
CA ASP A 766 -4.96 39.00 13.40
C ASP A 766 -6.22 38.33 12.77
N PRO A 767 -7.09 39.11 12.07
CA PRO A 767 -8.28 38.57 11.42
C PRO A 767 -8.03 37.37 10.50
N VAL A 768 -6.88 37.27 9.83
CA VAL A 768 -6.60 36.14 8.91
C VAL A 768 -6.36 34.81 9.65
N PRO A 769 -5.36 34.67 10.54
CA PRO A 769 -5.20 33.45 11.32
C PRO A 769 -6.42 33.15 12.19
N THR A 770 -7.08 34.19 12.75
CA THR A 770 -8.33 34.02 13.52
C THR A 770 -9.47 33.48 12.65
N GLY A 771 -9.63 33.94 11.41
CA GLY A 771 -10.63 33.40 10.49
C GLY A 771 -10.37 31.94 10.12
N HIS A 772 -9.10 31.54 9.96
CA HIS A 772 -8.73 30.14 9.77
C HIS A 772 -9.02 29.30 11.02
N TYR A 773 -8.76 29.83 12.22
CA TYR A 773 -9.15 29.20 13.48
C TYR A 773 -10.66 29.00 13.59
N GLU A 774 -11.46 30.02 13.31
CA GLU A 774 -12.93 29.95 13.36
C GLU A 774 -13.48 28.93 12.36
N ALA A 775 -12.95 28.91 11.12
CA ALA A 775 -13.33 27.91 10.12
C ALA A 775 -12.95 26.50 10.57
N PHE A 776 -11.78 26.31 11.18
CA PHE A 776 -11.34 25.03 11.73
C PHE A 776 -12.25 24.56 12.87
N VAL A 777 -12.59 25.46 13.78
CA VAL A 777 -13.56 25.24 14.88
C VAL A 777 -14.95 24.86 14.33
N GLU A 778 -15.41 25.50 13.26
CA GLU A 778 -16.69 25.15 12.63
C GLU A 778 -16.64 23.74 11.99
N LYS A 779 -15.61 23.44 11.19
CA LYS A 779 -15.46 22.17 10.47
C LYS A 779 -15.28 20.97 11.40
N THR A 780 -14.74 21.18 12.59
CA THR A 780 -14.59 20.14 13.63
C THR A 780 -15.87 19.92 14.44
N GLY A 781 -16.85 20.82 14.33
CA GLY A 781 -18.08 20.81 15.12
C GLY A 781 -17.93 21.45 16.51
N CYS A 782 -16.82 22.15 16.76
CA CYS A 782 -16.53 22.87 18.01
C CYS A 782 -16.98 24.34 17.99
N GLY A 783 -17.69 24.76 16.94
CA GLY A 783 -18.30 26.09 16.81
C GLY A 783 -19.43 26.35 17.82
N PRO A 784 -20.06 27.54 17.76
CA PRO A 784 -20.97 28.05 18.79
C PRO A 784 -22.35 27.37 18.81
N SER A 785 -22.43 26.07 18.50
CA SER A 785 -23.64 25.27 18.61
C SER A 785 -24.08 25.11 20.06
N ALA A 786 -25.39 25.00 20.29
CA ALA A 786 -25.94 24.76 21.64
C ALA A 786 -25.38 23.49 22.29
N ILE A 787 -25.04 22.47 21.49
CA ILE A 787 -24.48 21.20 21.95
C ILE A 787 -23.03 21.38 22.42
N ALA A 788 -22.21 22.10 21.67
CA ALA A 788 -20.82 22.37 22.05
C ALA A 788 -20.76 23.22 23.33
N LYS A 789 -21.57 24.28 23.42
CA LYS A 789 -21.66 25.17 24.60
C LYS A 789 -22.19 24.48 25.85
N ALA A 790 -22.99 23.42 25.71
CA ALA A 790 -23.49 22.65 26.85
C ALA A 790 -22.46 21.66 27.41
N ARG A 791 -21.46 21.26 26.60
CA ARG A 791 -20.47 20.24 26.96
C ARG A 791 -19.09 20.82 27.32
N TYR A 792 -18.71 21.94 26.72
CA TYR A 792 -17.38 22.52 26.86
C TYR A 792 -17.44 24.00 27.27
N ASN A 793 -16.46 24.43 28.04
CA ASN A 793 -16.36 25.83 28.49
C ASN A 793 -15.85 26.76 27.37
N SER A 794 -15.11 26.22 26.40
CA SER A 794 -14.59 26.96 25.26
C SER A 794 -14.47 26.09 24.00
N SER A 795 -14.27 26.72 22.84
CA SER A 795 -14.05 25.99 21.58
C SER A 795 -12.72 25.23 21.60
N PHE A 796 -11.68 25.79 22.24
CA PHE A 796 -10.40 25.13 22.44
C PHE A 796 -10.53 23.83 23.24
N ASP A 797 -11.28 23.82 24.34
CA ASP A 797 -11.50 22.60 25.15
C ASP A 797 -12.18 21.49 24.32
N CYS A 798 -13.12 21.87 23.44
CA CYS A 798 -13.74 20.95 22.49
C CYS A 798 -12.73 20.39 21.47
N LEU A 799 -11.86 21.25 20.93
CA LEU A 799 -10.82 20.86 19.97
C LEU A 799 -9.83 19.87 20.60
N VAL A 800 -9.44 20.08 21.86
CA VAL A 800 -8.55 19.19 22.61
C VAL A 800 -9.15 17.79 22.76
N GLU A 801 -10.47 17.66 22.97
CA GLU A 801 -11.15 16.35 23.03
C GLU A 801 -11.52 15.75 21.65
N ALA A 802 -11.42 16.53 20.57
CA ALA A 802 -11.92 16.09 19.26
C ALA A 802 -11.12 14.90 18.70
N PRO A 803 -11.78 13.94 18.01
CA PRO A 803 -11.07 12.84 17.36
C PRO A 803 -10.06 13.34 16.32
N SER A 804 -8.87 12.74 16.29
CA SER A 804 -7.78 13.12 15.38
C SER A 804 -8.25 13.20 13.93
N GLU A 805 -8.94 12.18 13.43
CA GLU A 805 -9.45 12.13 12.05
C GLU A 805 -10.30 13.36 11.67
N LYS A 806 -11.12 13.87 12.60
CA LYS A 806 -11.91 15.08 12.35
C LYS A 806 -11.04 16.33 12.27
N LEU A 807 -10.05 16.44 13.15
CA LEU A 807 -9.09 17.55 13.14
C LEU A 807 -8.27 17.54 11.84
N GLN A 808 -7.79 16.37 11.41
CA GLN A 808 -7.02 16.24 10.17
C GLN A 808 -7.84 16.63 8.94
N ASN A 809 -9.08 16.13 8.85
CA ASN A 809 -9.97 16.47 7.75
C ASN A 809 -10.33 17.97 7.73
N ALA A 810 -10.61 18.57 8.89
CA ALA A 810 -10.86 20.00 9.00
C ALA A 810 -9.64 20.83 8.60
N SER A 811 -8.44 20.42 9.01
CA SER A 811 -7.19 21.09 8.67
C SER A 811 -6.97 21.09 7.15
N GLY A 812 -7.15 19.94 6.49
CA GLY A 812 -7.07 19.85 5.03
C GLY A 812 -8.09 20.73 4.31
N VAL A 813 -9.36 20.66 4.71
CA VAL A 813 -10.45 21.45 4.10
C VAL A 813 -10.23 22.95 4.23
N VAL A 814 -9.79 23.43 5.41
CA VAL A 814 -9.52 24.86 5.61
C VAL A 814 -8.33 25.29 4.77
N SER A 815 -7.22 24.53 4.79
CA SER A 815 -6.02 24.84 4.02
C SER A 815 -6.26 24.87 2.51
N GLU A 816 -7.07 23.94 1.99
CA GLU A 816 -7.32 23.82 0.55
C GLU A 816 -8.30 24.87 -0.02
N SER A 817 -8.96 25.65 0.84
CA SER A 817 -9.98 26.64 0.45
C SER A 817 -9.42 28.00 0.00
N GLY A 818 -8.14 28.27 0.28
CA GLY A 818 -7.46 29.54 0.04
C GLY A 818 -7.18 29.87 -1.43
N LEU A 819 -6.24 30.79 -1.65
CA LEU A 819 -5.72 31.16 -2.97
C LEU A 819 -4.77 30.08 -3.50
N PHE A 820 -4.57 30.04 -4.82
CA PHE A 820 -3.71 29.04 -5.46
C PHE A 820 -2.31 29.00 -4.81
N GLY A 821 -1.87 27.82 -4.37
CA GLY A 821 -0.55 27.58 -3.80
C GLY A 821 -0.32 28.12 -2.38
N THR A 822 -1.37 28.59 -1.72
CA THR A 822 -1.31 29.09 -0.33
C THR A 822 -1.68 27.99 0.69
N PHE A 823 -1.25 28.19 1.93
CA PHE A 823 -1.54 27.33 3.08
C PHE A 823 -2.24 28.17 4.16
N ALA A 824 -3.20 27.59 4.88
CA ALA A 824 -3.96 28.34 5.89
C ALA A 824 -3.25 28.49 7.24
N PHE A 825 -2.44 27.50 7.63
CA PHE A 825 -1.81 27.45 8.96
C PHE A 825 -0.31 27.73 8.82
N LEU A 826 0.10 28.94 9.16
CA LEU A 826 1.43 29.49 8.93
C LEU A 826 2.00 30.09 10.23
N PRO A 827 3.33 30.31 10.32
CA PRO A 827 3.92 31.02 11.45
C PRO A 827 3.34 32.42 11.66
N VAL A 828 3.23 32.83 12.91
CA VAL A 828 2.69 34.14 13.34
C VAL A 828 3.67 34.89 14.24
N VAL A 829 3.51 36.21 14.35
CA VAL A 829 4.14 37.04 15.40
C VAL A 829 3.43 36.72 16.72
N ASP A 830 4.09 35.93 17.56
CA ASP A 830 3.61 35.50 18.88
C ASP A 830 4.06 36.43 20.01
N ASN A 831 4.80 37.50 19.69
CA ASN A 831 5.39 38.45 20.64
C ASN A 831 6.44 37.84 21.61
N ASP A 832 6.86 36.60 21.39
CA ASP A 832 7.91 35.94 22.17
C ASP A 832 9.07 35.50 21.26
N MET A 833 8.90 34.37 20.57
CA MET A 833 9.89 33.83 19.64
C MET A 833 9.97 34.72 18.40
N ILE A 834 8.83 35.08 17.82
CA ILE A 834 8.72 36.00 16.67
C ILE A 834 8.10 37.30 17.17
N ARG A 835 8.90 38.37 17.18
CA ARG A 835 8.52 39.67 17.78
C ARG A 835 8.12 40.74 16.78
N GLU A 836 8.54 40.58 15.54
CA GLU A 836 8.24 41.50 14.45
C GLU A 836 8.31 40.74 13.12
N ARG A 837 7.87 41.39 12.04
CA ARG A 837 7.87 40.78 10.70
C ARG A 837 9.31 40.50 10.23
N PRO A 838 9.59 39.32 9.63
CA PRO A 838 10.93 38.99 9.14
C PRO A 838 11.52 40.04 8.18
N SER A 839 10.70 40.58 7.27
CA SER A 839 11.11 41.61 6.32
C SER A 839 11.59 42.90 6.98
N ALA A 840 11.09 43.24 8.17
CA ALA A 840 11.55 44.39 8.95
C ALA A 840 12.81 44.05 9.77
N GLN A 841 12.81 42.90 10.46
CA GLN A 841 13.92 42.54 11.34
C GLN A 841 15.23 42.29 10.57
N LEU A 842 15.16 41.64 9.40
CA LEU A 842 16.33 41.36 8.57
C LEU A 842 17.08 42.65 8.19
N LEU A 843 16.37 43.76 7.97
CA LEU A 843 16.97 45.06 7.66
C LEU A 843 17.80 45.63 8.81
N SER A 844 17.45 45.28 10.04
CA SER A 844 18.19 45.71 11.22
C SER A 844 19.42 44.85 11.51
N GLY A 845 19.65 43.76 10.74
CA GLY A 845 20.77 42.84 10.96
C GLY A 845 20.72 42.06 12.29
N LYS A 846 19.55 42.06 12.94
CA LYS A 846 19.30 41.34 14.20
C LYS A 846 19.03 39.85 13.93
N VAL A 847 20.11 39.12 13.70
CA VAL A 847 20.10 37.68 13.36
C VAL A 847 21.03 36.89 14.27
N SER A 848 20.66 35.65 14.57
CA SER A 848 21.48 34.65 15.27
C SER A 848 22.22 33.79 14.25
N GLY A 849 23.45 33.39 14.58
CA GLY A 849 24.34 32.67 13.66
C GLY A 849 25.51 33.54 13.17
N GLN A 850 26.56 32.87 12.69
CA GLN A 850 27.82 33.47 12.26
C GLN A 850 27.93 33.51 10.74
N ARG A 851 27.39 32.49 10.06
CA ARG A 851 27.55 32.31 8.62
C ARG A 851 26.29 31.77 7.97
N ILE A 852 26.07 32.19 6.73
CA ILE A 852 24.95 31.71 5.92
C ILE A 852 25.39 31.34 4.50
N LEU A 853 24.87 30.21 4.02
CA LEU A 853 24.80 29.85 2.61
C LEU A 853 23.33 29.84 2.20
N VAL A 854 22.91 30.78 1.36
CA VAL A 854 21.51 30.95 0.99
C VAL A 854 21.34 30.94 -0.52
N GLY A 855 20.27 30.31 -1.01
CA GLY A 855 20.00 30.26 -2.45
C GLY A 855 18.53 30.27 -2.77
N ASN A 856 18.25 30.31 -4.07
CA ASN A 856 16.92 30.20 -4.65
C ASN A 856 17.01 29.49 -6.00
N ASN A 857 15.93 28.90 -6.46
CA ASN A 857 15.84 28.29 -7.78
C ASN A 857 15.42 29.35 -8.81
N ALA A 858 15.78 29.18 -10.08
CA ALA A 858 15.49 30.18 -11.11
C ALA A 858 13.98 30.33 -11.41
N ASN A 859 13.18 29.29 -11.17
CA ASN A 859 11.73 29.25 -11.38
C ASN A 859 10.98 28.84 -10.10
N ASP A 860 11.36 29.39 -8.94
CA ASP A 860 10.77 29.10 -7.63
C ASP A 860 9.25 29.37 -7.53
N GLY A 861 8.68 30.13 -8.47
CA GLY A 861 7.24 30.38 -8.51
C GLY A 861 6.41 29.11 -8.75
N VAL A 862 6.98 28.15 -9.47
CA VAL A 862 6.28 26.95 -9.93
C VAL A 862 6.66 25.77 -9.02
N PRO A 863 5.70 24.92 -8.60
CA PRO A 863 4.31 24.84 -9.08
C PRO A 863 3.27 25.57 -8.19
N LEU A 864 3.71 26.49 -7.33
CA LEU A 864 2.85 27.16 -6.34
C LEU A 864 2.16 28.43 -6.86
N SER A 865 2.41 28.84 -8.09
CA SER A 865 1.71 29.94 -8.77
C SER A 865 0.72 29.43 -9.81
N ASN A 866 -0.42 30.12 -9.97
CA ASN A 866 -1.49 29.71 -10.89
C ASN A 866 -1.01 29.69 -12.35
N PRO A 867 -0.97 28.52 -13.03
CA PRO A 867 -0.46 28.41 -14.39
C PRO A 867 -1.46 28.91 -15.45
N ASN A 868 -2.64 29.41 -15.09
CA ASN A 868 -3.67 29.78 -16.07
C ASN A 868 -3.72 31.30 -16.36
N VAL A 869 -2.81 32.08 -15.79
CA VAL A 869 -2.84 33.56 -15.89
C VAL A 869 -2.12 34.03 -17.17
N VAL A 870 -2.79 33.88 -18.32
CA VAL A 870 -2.22 34.23 -19.64
C VAL A 870 -2.80 35.51 -20.25
N THR A 871 -3.93 36.01 -19.76
CA THR A 871 -4.59 37.22 -20.28
C THR A 871 -4.37 38.42 -19.38
N ARG A 872 -4.47 39.64 -19.95
CA ARG A 872 -4.40 40.89 -19.17
C ARG A 872 -5.46 40.97 -18.08
N THR A 873 -6.69 40.54 -18.39
CA THR A 873 -7.79 40.51 -17.43
C THR A 873 -7.48 39.56 -16.28
N ALA A 874 -7.03 38.33 -16.58
CA ALA A 874 -6.65 37.36 -15.56
C ALA A 874 -5.46 37.85 -14.71
N PHE A 875 -4.49 38.53 -15.32
CA PHE A 875 -3.35 39.13 -14.62
C PHE A 875 -3.77 40.22 -13.64
N ASN A 876 -4.65 41.13 -14.08
CA ASN A 876 -5.20 42.16 -13.20
C ASN A 876 -6.03 41.55 -12.06
N SER A 877 -6.84 40.51 -12.34
CA SER A 877 -7.58 39.77 -11.31
C SER A 877 -6.63 39.11 -10.31
N TYR A 878 -5.57 38.45 -10.79
CA TYR A 878 -4.53 37.87 -9.94
C TYR A 878 -3.91 38.90 -8.99
N LEU A 879 -3.54 40.08 -9.50
CA LEU A 879 -2.99 41.16 -8.66
C LEU A 879 -4.00 41.65 -7.62
N SER A 880 -5.27 41.84 -8.00
CA SER A 880 -6.31 42.30 -7.07
C SER A 880 -6.69 41.27 -6.01
N GLU A 881 -6.63 39.98 -6.34
CA GLU A 881 -6.95 38.88 -5.42
C GLU A 881 -5.78 38.59 -4.47
N THR A 882 -4.54 38.63 -4.98
CA THR A 882 -3.33 38.30 -4.21
C THR A 882 -2.84 39.47 -3.38
N PHE A 883 -3.03 40.71 -3.87
CA PHE A 883 -2.57 41.94 -3.22
C PHE A 883 -3.70 42.99 -3.09
N PRO A 884 -4.84 42.67 -2.45
CA PRO A 884 -5.99 43.58 -2.32
C PRO A 884 -5.70 44.92 -1.65
N ASN A 885 -4.64 45.00 -0.83
CA ASN A 885 -4.25 46.21 -0.11
C ASN A 885 -3.26 47.10 -0.87
N PHE A 886 -2.89 46.75 -2.12
CA PHE A 886 -2.01 47.59 -2.95
C PHE A 886 -2.73 48.85 -3.43
N THR A 887 -2.05 49.99 -3.29
CA THR A 887 -2.52 51.27 -3.82
C THR A 887 -2.34 51.35 -5.33
N GLU A 888 -2.98 52.32 -5.99
CA GLU A 888 -2.74 52.59 -7.41
C GLU A 888 -1.26 52.89 -7.71
N THR A 889 -0.57 53.54 -6.77
CA THR A 889 0.87 53.80 -6.85
C THR A 889 1.69 52.50 -6.76
N ASP A 890 1.35 51.59 -5.85
CA ASP A 890 2.01 50.29 -5.75
C ASP A 890 1.82 49.47 -7.03
N LEU A 891 0.60 49.44 -7.57
CA LEU A 891 0.31 48.74 -8.84
C LEU A 891 1.02 49.38 -10.03
N ALA A 892 1.13 50.71 -10.08
CA ALA A 892 1.89 51.41 -11.12
C ALA A 892 3.39 51.10 -11.00
N TRP A 893 3.93 51.05 -9.79
CA TRP A 893 5.33 50.71 -9.55
C TRP A 893 5.62 49.24 -9.90
N LEU A 894 4.75 48.31 -9.49
CA LEU A 894 4.84 46.89 -9.88
C LEU A 894 4.85 46.76 -11.41
N LYS A 895 3.93 47.43 -12.10
CA LYS A 895 3.86 47.39 -13.56
C LYS A 895 5.13 47.92 -14.22
N LEU A 896 5.73 48.96 -13.64
CA LEU A 896 6.99 49.54 -14.10
C LEU A 896 8.17 48.58 -13.90
N VAL A 897 8.35 48.00 -12.71
CA VAL A 897 9.54 47.18 -12.41
C VAL A 897 9.51 45.79 -13.07
N TYR A 898 8.32 45.30 -13.42
CA TYR A 898 8.15 44.08 -14.21
C TYR A 898 7.97 44.33 -15.71
N ASP A 899 7.93 45.59 -16.16
CA ASP A 899 7.73 45.97 -17.57
C ASP A 899 6.45 45.37 -18.18
N THR A 900 5.34 45.48 -17.44
CA THR A 900 4.06 44.84 -17.82
C THR A 900 3.06 45.78 -18.47
N ALA A 901 3.35 47.07 -18.62
CA ALA A 901 2.39 48.04 -19.16
C ALA A 901 1.94 47.68 -20.59
N ASP A 902 2.89 47.33 -21.45
CA ASP A 902 2.66 47.05 -22.88
C ASP A 902 2.79 45.56 -23.26
N SER A 903 3.01 44.66 -22.29
CA SER A 903 3.20 43.23 -22.61
C SER A 903 1.96 42.60 -23.26
N GLN A 904 2.19 41.85 -24.34
CA GLN A 904 1.13 41.08 -25.01
C GLN A 904 0.80 39.81 -24.22
N SER A 905 -0.42 39.29 -24.42
CA SER A 905 -1.00 38.16 -23.68
C SER A 905 -0.71 36.78 -24.31
N THR A 906 0.40 36.60 -25.01
CA THR A 906 0.67 35.35 -25.76
C THR A 906 1.74 34.51 -25.08
N ASP A 907 1.46 33.22 -24.90
CA ASP A 907 2.39 32.20 -24.35
C ASP A 907 3.06 31.37 -25.47
N ASP A 908 3.09 31.91 -26.69
CA ASP A 908 3.52 31.17 -27.90
C ASP A 908 5.01 31.37 -28.22
N SER A 909 5.74 32.09 -27.36
CA SER A 909 7.17 32.34 -27.58
C SER A 909 8.02 31.12 -27.21
N PRO A 910 9.18 30.90 -27.87
CA PRO A 910 10.10 29.83 -27.50
C PRO A 910 10.51 29.92 -26.03
N ARG A 911 10.51 28.79 -25.31
CA ARG A 911 10.92 28.72 -23.91
C ARG A 911 12.37 28.30 -23.81
N PHE A 912 13.16 28.99 -23.00
CA PHE A 912 14.57 28.70 -22.78
C PHE A 912 15.03 29.26 -21.44
N ASP A 913 16.14 28.74 -20.95
CA ASP A 913 16.78 29.18 -19.72
C ASP A 913 17.12 30.67 -19.81
N THR A 914 16.83 31.40 -18.75
CA THR A 914 17.18 32.83 -18.65
C THR A 914 18.67 33.09 -18.90
N LEU A 915 18.98 34.21 -19.58
CA LEU A 915 20.35 34.69 -19.76
C LEU A 915 20.82 35.58 -18.59
N GLY A 916 20.00 35.74 -17.55
CA GLY A 916 20.30 36.52 -16.35
C GLY A 916 20.22 38.03 -16.59
N THR A 917 21.33 38.64 -17.01
CA THR A 917 21.43 40.12 -17.12
C THR A 917 21.11 40.68 -18.51
N SER A 918 21.13 39.84 -19.55
CA SER A 918 20.70 40.22 -20.90
C SER A 918 19.31 39.65 -21.18
N GLY A 919 18.47 40.42 -21.87
CA GLY A 919 17.21 39.90 -22.38
C GLY A 919 17.47 38.74 -23.34
N PRO A 920 16.65 37.69 -23.33
CA PRO A 920 15.45 37.42 -22.51
C PRO A 920 15.72 37.00 -21.04
N THR A 921 14.84 37.41 -20.11
CA THR A 921 14.97 37.24 -18.63
C THR A 921 13.70 36.70 -17.97
N ALA A 922 13.78 36.20 -16.73
CA ALA A 922 12.66 35.65 -15.97
C ALA A 922 11.48 36.62 -15.74
N LYS A 923 11.61 37.93 -16.04
CA LYS A 923 10.51 38.89 -16.01
C LYS A 923 9.32 38.48 -16.87
N ASN A 924 9.58 37.94 -18.06
CA ASN A 924 8.54 37.58 -19.03
C ASN A 924 8.87 36.33 -19.85
N GLN A 925 10.02 35.68 -19.61
CA GLN A 925 10.40 34.49 -20.36
C GLN A 925 11.34 33.59 -19.55
N SER A 926 11.01 32.29 -19.47
CA SER A 926 11.91 31.24 -18.95
C SER A 926 11.67 29.93 -19.70
N GLU A 927 12.27 28.84 -19.22
CA GLU A 927 12.03 27.49 -19.72
C GLU A 927 10.61 26.97 -19.39
N VAL A 928 9.86 27.66 -18.52
CA VAL A 928 8.56 27.18 -18.04
C VAL A 928 7.39 27.90 -18.74
N ALA A 929 7.46 29.22 -18.88
CA ALA A 929 6.38 30.04 -19.45
C ALA A 929 6.91 31.29 -20.15
N THR A 930 6.03 31.97 -20.89
CA THR A 930 6.31 33.28 -21.50
C THR A 930 5.21 34.31 -21.23
N GLY A 931 5.48 35.59 -21.49
CA GLY A 931 4.54 36.69 -21.31
C GLY A 931 4.11 36.88 -19.85
N LEU A 932 2.83 37.24 -19.66
CA LEU A 932 2.25 37.54 -18.34
C LEU A 932 2.24 36.33 -17.40
N GLN A 933 2.16 35.11 -17.95
CA GLN A 933 2.18 33.89 -17.14
C GLN A 933 3.53 33.73 -16.43
N GLN A 934 4.63 33.92 -17.16
CA GLN A 934 5.96 33.92 -16.57
C GLN A 934 6.15 35.07 -15.59
N THR A 935 5.59 36.24 -15.87
CA THR A 935 5.62 37.35 -14.91
C THR A 935 4.92 36.99 -13.61
N VAL A 936 3.79 36.29 -13.64
CA VAL A 936 3.10 35.80 -12.43
C VAL A 936 3.98 34.84 -11.65
N PHE A 937 4.66 33.91 -12.34
CA PHE A 937 5.59 32.97 -11.70
C PHE A 937 6.72 33.74 -11.02
N ASN A 938 7.28 34.75 -11.69
CA ASN A 938 8.37 35.56 -11.13
C ASN A 938 7.91 36.50 -10.01
N ILE A 939 6.68 37.03 -10.07
CA ILE A 939 6.08 37.81 -8.98
C ILE A 939 5.98 36.95 -7.72
N PHE A 940 5.44 35.73 -7.84
CA PHE A 940 5.31 34.81 -6.71
C PHE A 940 6.68 34.37 -6.19
N ALA A 941 7.63 34.04 -7.09
CA ALA A 941 9.00 33.67 -6.72
C ALA A 941 9.68 34.78 -5.91
N GLU A 942 9.58 36.03 -6.38
CA GLU A 942 10.26 37.17 -5.76
C GLU A 942 9.60 37.64 -4.48
N SER A 943 8.27 37.62 -4.38
CA SER A 943 7.58 37.96 -3.13
C SER A 943 7.82 36.95 -2.01
N THR A 944 8.12 35.69 -2.38
CA THR A 944 7.99 34.54 -1.45
C THR A 944 9.29 33.78 -1.18
N PHE A 945 10.25 33.79 -2.13
CA PHE A 945 11.50 33.02 -2.04
C PHE A 945 12.74 33.86 -2.38
N ASP A 946 12.82 34.43 -3.58
CA ASP A 946 14.06 35.02 -4.12
C ASP A 946 14.50 36.28 -3.36
N CYS A 947 13.57 37.21 -3.12
CA CYS A 947 13.90 38.42 -2.36
C CYS A 947 14.13 38.14 -0.88
N PRO A 948 13.33 37.28 -0.21
CA PRO A 948 13.67 36.78 1.13
C PRO A 948 15.08 36.18 1.20
N ALA A 949 15.49 35.36 0.23
CA ALA A 949 16.85 34.81 0.14
C ALA A 949 17.91 35.92 0.07
N GLN A 950 17.66 36.96 -0.73
CA GLN A 950 18.56 38.11 -0.82
C GLN A 950 18.61 38.92 0.48
N TRP A 951 17.48 39.22 1.10
CA TRP A 951 17.42 39.97 2.37
C TRP A 951 18.11 39.21 3.49
N PHE A 952 18.02 37.88 3.48
CA PHE A 952 18.70 37.04 4.45
C PHE A 952 20.22 37.03 4.26
N ALA A 953 20.70 37.02 3.00
CA ALA A 953 22.11 37.24 2.69
C ALA A 953 22.59 38.62 3.15
N GLU A 954 21.81 39.67 2.89
CA GLU A 954 22.13 41.05 3.29
C GLU A 954 22.26 41.20 4.82
N ALA A 955 21.42 40.53 5.60
CA ALA A 955 21.48 40.56 7.07
C ALA A 955 22.78 39.96 7.65
N PHE A 956 23.48 39.11 6.88
CA PHE A 956 24.77 38.51 7.25
C PHE A 956 25.97 39.13 6.51
N GLY A 957 25.76 39.84 5.41
CA GLY A 957 26.82 40.43 4.58
C GLY A 957 27.44 41.69 5.17
N GLY A 958 27.95 41.64 6.41
CA GLY A 958 28.61 42.75 7.10
C GLY A 958 29.96 42.32 7.73
N SER A 959 30.63 43.21 8.47
CA SER A 959 31.97 42.95 9.00
C SER A 959 32.05 41.85 10.08
N LEU A 960 30.92 41.50 10.72
CA LEU A 960 30.86 40.57 11.84
C LEU A 960 30.37 39.16 11.46
N ARG A 961 29.86 38.98 10.24
CA ARG A 961 29.22 37.74 9.78
C ARG A 961 29.61 37.48 8.33
N GLN A 962 29.40 36.26 7.85
CA GLN A 962 29.79 35.86 6.49
C GLN A 962 28.58 35.33 5.75
N ALA A 963 28.42 35.73 4.49
CA ALA A 963 27.31 35.30 3.65
C ALA A 963 27.83 34.82 2.30
N TRP A 964 27.19 33.79 1.76
CA TRP A 964 27.32 33.39 0.37
C TRP A 964 25.92 33.19 -0.19
N LYS A 965 25.69 33.74 -1.39
CA LYS A 965 24.43 33.58 -2.11
C LYS A 965 24.64 32.75 -3.36
N TYR A 966 23.70 31.89 -3.69
CA TYR A 966 23.63 31.23 -5.00
C TYR A 966 22.25 31.39 -5.68
N GLN A 967 22.18 31.03 -6.96
CA GLN A 967 20.96 30.67 -7.68
C GLN A 967 21.17 29.28 -8.29
N TYR A 968 20.19 28.40 -8.14
CA TYR A 968 20.14 27.12 -8.86
C TYR A 968 19.35 27.31 -10.15
N SER A 969 20.04 27.17 -11.29
CA SER A 969 19.49 27.41 -12.63
C SER A 969 19.49 26.16 -13.50
N VAL A 970 19.72 24.97 -12.91
CA VAL A 970 19.69 23.72 -13.67
C VAL A 970 18.25 23.34 -13.97
N THR A 971 17.95 23.18 -15.26
CA THR A 971 16.60 22.90 -15.75
C THR A 971 16.00 21.64 -15.10
N PRO A 972 14.73 21.72 -14.62
CA PRO A 972 13.77 22.80 -14.83
C PRO A 972 13.82 23.95 -13.78
N ALA A 973 14.74 23.89 -12.81
CA ALA A 973 14.93 24.89 -11.76
C ALA A 973 13.64 25.35 -11.05
N LEU A 974 12.66 24.45 -10.91
CA LEU A 974 11.42 24.71 -10.19
C LEU A 974 11.65 24.70 -8.68
N HIS A 975 10.66 25.15 -7.91
CA HIS A 975 10.70 25.05 -6.45
C HIS A 975 10.96 23.61 -5.99
N GLY A 976 11.95 23.43 -5.10
CA GLY A 976 12.40 22.12 -4.62
C GLY A 976 13.16 21.25 -5.63
N ALA A 977 13.41 21.71 -6.86
CA ALA A 977 14.15 20.92 -7.86
C ALA A 977 15.61 20.66 -7.46
N ASP A 978 16.19 21.57 -6.68
CA ASP A 978 17.53 21.47 -6.11
C ASP A 978 17.65 20.35 -5.05
N LEU A 979 16.55 19.90 -4.44
CA LEU A 979 16.54 18.71 -3.56
C LEU A 979 17.18 17.50 -4.25
N ASN A 980 17.00 17.33 -5.56
CA ASN A 980 17.60 16.23 -6.31
C ASN A 980 19.15 16.35 -6.41
N ALA A 981 19.71 17.54 -6.21
CA ALA A 981 21.15 17.74 -6.24
C ALA A 981 21.84 17.23 -4.97
N TYR A 982 21.24 17.44 -3.79
CA TYR A 982 21.81 17.03 -2.50
C TYR A 982 21.17 15.78 -1.89
N PHE A 983 19.89 15.48 -2.18
CA PHE A 983 19.18 14.26 -1.80
C PHE A 983 18.61 13.55 -3.05
N PRO A 984 19.48 13.01 -3.93
CA PRO A 984 19.07 12.53 -5.26
C PRO A 984 18.05 11.40 -5.26
N GLY A 985 17.91 10.62 -4.18
CA GLY A 985 16.95 9.52 -4.12
C GLY A 985 17.01 8.61 -5.36
N LYS A 986 15.94 8.61 -6.16
CA LYS A 986 15.84 7.90 -7.46
C LYS A 986 15.84 8.84 -8.68
N ALA A 987 16.11 10.12 -8.48
CA ALA A 987 16.11 11.11 -9.55
C ALA A 987 17.21 10.81 -10.59
N SER A 988 16.86 10.96 -11.86
CA SER A 988 17.78 10.82 -12.99
C SER A 988 18.46 12.14 -13.38
N TRP A 989 18.05 13.24 -12.76
CA TRP A 989 18.54 14.60 -13.00
C TRP A 989 18.59 15.36 -11.66
N PRO A 990 19.48 16.35 -11.50
CA PRO A 990 20.50 16.76 -12.46
C PRO A 990 21.64 15.72 -12.57
N SER A 991 22.62 15.97 -13.43
CA SER A 991 23.67 14.98 -13.72
C SER A 991 24.44 14.61 -12.45
N LYS A 992 24.93 13.36 -12.35
CA LYS A 992 25.72 12.91 -11.19
C LYS A 992 26.93 13.80 -10.90
N ARG A 993 27.53 14.39 -11.94
CA ARG A 993 28.67 15.31 -11.82
C ARG A 993 28.26 16.65 -11.22
N PHE A 994 27.09 17.16 -11.59
CA PHE A 994 26.53 18.34 -10.96
C PHE A 994 26.19 18.05 -9.49
N ASN A 995 25.54 16.91 -9.20
CA ASN A 995 25.24 16.49 -7.82
C ASN A 995 26.51 16.44 -6.97
N HIS A 996 27.59 15.85 -7.49
CA HIS A 996 28.88 15.82 -6.81
C HIS A 996 29.38 17.23 -6.44
N ALA A 997 29.43 18.15 -7.41
CA ALA A 997 29.88 19.52 -7.18
C ALA A 997 29.00 20.27 -6.16
N PHE A 998 27.68 20.15 -6.29
CA PHE A 998 26.73 20.81 -5.39
C PHE A 998 26.79 20.25 -3.96
N GLN A 999 26.90 18.93 -3.83
CA GLN A 999 27.10 18.25 -2.53
C GLN A 999 28.43 18.63 -1.89
N LYS A 1000 29.50 18.78 -2.68
CA LYS A 1000 30.81 19.26 -2.19
C LYS A 1000 30.72 20.69 -1.66
N VAL A 1001 30.00 21.58 -2.34
CA VAL A 1001 29.76 22.96 -1.88
C VAL A 1001 29.08 22.97 -0.50
N TRP A 1002 27.98 22.23 -0.36
CA TRP A 1002 27.24 22.15 0.91
C TRP A 1002 28.08 21.50 2.01
N GLY A 1003 28.75 20.39 1.71
CA GLY A 1003 29.60 19.70 2.67
C GLY A 1003 30.82 20.52 3.11
N SER A 1004 31.46 21.24 2.20
CA SER A 1004 32.54 22.18 2.54
C SER A 1004 32.03 23.28 3.46
N PHE A 1005 30.81 23.80 3.24
CA PHE A 1005 30.23 24.79 4.15
C PHE A 1005 29.99 24.23 5.56
N ILE A 1006 29.46 23.00 5.66
CA ILE A 1006 29.24 22.31 6.94
C ILE A 1006 30.56 22.02 7.67
N MET A 1007 31.58 21.53 6.94
CA MET A 1007 32.84 21.07 7.54
C MET A 1007 33.88 22.17 7.71
N ASN A 1008 33.94 23.13 6.81
CA ASN A 1008 35.01 24.12 6.69
C ASN A 1008 34.52 25.56 6.85
N ASN A 1009 33.22 25.78 7.10
CA ASN A 1009 32.60 27.10 7.22
C ASN A 1009 32.69 27.96 5.94
N SER A 1010 32.95 27.34 4.78
CA SER A 1010 33.08 28.00 3.47
C SER A 1010 32.53 27.10 2.37
N PRO A 1011 31.76 27.61 1.39
CA PRO A 1011 31.26 26.81 0.28
C PRO A 1011 32.30 26.58 -0.83
N ILE A 1012 33.50 27.13 -0.69
CA ILE A 1012 34.59 27.04 -1.67
C ILE A 1012 35.12 25.60 -1.71
N ILE A 1013 35.33 25.09 -2.92
CA ILE A 1013 35.78 23.74 -3.22
C ILE A 1013 36.87 23.76 -4.30
N PRO A 1014 37.71 22.70 -4.40
CA PRO A 1014 38.69 22.59 -5.47
C PRO A 1014 38.05 22.62 -6.85
N ILE A 1015 38.75 23.21 -7.83
CA ILE A 1015 38.22 23.34 -9.20
C ILE A 1015 37.93 21.98 -9.85
N GLN A 1016 38.67 20.95 -9.44
CA GLN A 1016 38.47 19.57 -9.87
C GLN A 1016 37.08 19.04 -9.49
N ASP A 1017 36.62 19.34 -8.28
CA ASP A 1017 35.29 18.97 -7.80
C ASP A 1017 34.22 19.83 -8.50
N ALA A 1018 34.47 21.14 -8.66
CA ALA A 1018 33.54 22.06 -9.31
C ALA A 1018 33.29 21.72 -10.79
N THR A 1019 34.32 21.31 -11.53
CA THR A 1019 34.20 20.88 -12.94
C THR A 1019 33.66 19.46 -13.10
N GLY A 1020 33.63 18.66 -12.04
CA GLY A 1020 33.36 17.22 -12.13
C GLY A 1020 34.34 16.48 -13.05
N ASN A 1021 35.61 16.93 -13.08
CA ASN A 1021 36.67 16.43 -13.98
C ASN A 1021 36.31 16.51 -15.48
N GLN A 1022 35.60 17.55 -15.91
CA GLN A 1022 35.25 17.74 -17.33
C GLN A 1022 35.98 18.95 -17.92
N SER A 1023 36.68 18.75 -19.04
CA SER A 1023 37.44 19.81 -19.73
C SER A 1023 36.56 20.89 -20.38
N HIS A 1024 35.30 20.56 -20.66
CA HIS A 1024 34.33 21.51 -21.24
C HIS A 1024 33.46 22.21 -20.18
N ALA A 1025 33.64 21.89 -18.90
CA ALA A 1025 32.98 22.62 -17.83
C ALA A 1025 33.55 24.03 -17.72
N ILE A 1026 32.68 25.02 -17.50
CA ILE A 1026 33.07 26.41 -17.29
C ILE A 1026 32.72 26.74 -15.85
N VAL A 1027 33.73 27.07 -15.05
CA VAL A 1027 33.59 27.42 -13.64
C VAL A 1027 34.60 28.53 -13.32
N PRO A 1028 34.28 29.49 -12.44
CA PRO A 1028 35.23 30.55 -12.09
C PRO A 1028 36.33 29.97 -11.20
N GLU A 1029 37.59 30.13 -11.59
CA GLU A 1029 38.77 29.61 -10.89
C GLU A 1029 39.63 30.77 -10.37
N ASP A 1030 40.04 30.68 -9.11
CA ASP A 1030 40.98 31.64 -8.53
C ASP A 1030 42.44 31.25 -8.79
N SER A 1031 43.38 32.12 -8.44
CA SER A 1031 44.82 31.86 -8.63
C SER A 1031 45.37 30.65 -7.87
N SER A 1032 44.60 30.06 -6.96
CA SER A 1032 44.99 28.91 -6.13
C SER A 1032 44.36 27.59 -6.58
N GLY A 1033 43.62 27.58 -7.68
CA GLY A 1033 42.93 26.39 -8.20
C GLY A 1033 41.67 26.03 -7.41
N GLN A 1034 41.06 27.00 -6.75
CA GLN A 1034 39.79 26.86 -6.04
C GLN A 1034 38.67 27.56 -6.81
N LEU A 1035 37.42 27.21 -6.50
CA LEU A 1035 36.25 27.91 -7.00
C LEU A 1035 36.27 29.37 -6.53
N ASP A 1036 36.36 30.32 -7.47
CA ASP A 1036 36.30 31.75 -7.16
C ASP A 1036 34.87 32.17 -6.82
N TRP A 1037 34.59 32.21 -5.51
CA TRP A 1037 33.29 32.60 -4.97
C TRP A 1037 33.47 33.58 -3.80
N PRO A 1038 33.47 34.89 -4.07
CA PRO A 1038 33.56 35.90 -3.03
C PRO A 1038 32.36 35.86 -2.08
N GLN A 1039 32.58 36.34 -0.85
CA GLN A 1039 31.51 36.55 0.11
C GLN A 1039 30.52 37.60 -0.42
N PHE A 1040 29.24 37.35 -0.18
CA PHE A 1040 28.17 38.28 -0.48
C PHE A 1040 28.24 39.49 0.48
N HIS A 1041 28.20 40.69 -0.10
CA HIS A 1041 28.08 41.95 0.64
C HIS A 1041 27.06 42.85 -0.07
N PRO A 1042 26.23 43.65 0.62
CA PRO A 1042 25.26 44.53 -0.04
C PRO A 1042 25.86 45.49 -1.09
N SER A 1043 27.09 45.97 -0.87
CA SER A 1043 27.81 46.82 -1.83
C SER A 1043 28.52 46.05 -2.96
N ALA A 1044 28.65 44.73 -2.83
CA ALA A 1044 29.24 43.83 -3.82
C ALA A 1044 28.43 42.52 -3.84
N PRO A 1045 27.18 42.55 -4.33
CA PRO A 1045 26.20 41.48 -4.13
C PRO A 1045 26.41 40.33 -5.11
N TRP A 1046 27.58 39.70 -5.05
CA TRP A 1046 27.94 38.57 -5.90
C TRP A 1046 27.23 37.29 -5.43
N HIS A 1047 26.62 36.58 -6.38
CA HIS A 1047 26.11 35.22 -6.17
C HIS A 1047 26.66 34.24 -7.20
N MET A 1048 26.68 32.96 -6.85
CA MET A 1048 27.02 31.89 -7.79
C MET A 1048 25.78 31.42 -8.53
N ASP A 1049 25.78 31.49 -9.86
CA ASP A 1049 24.80 30.84 -10.74
C ASP A 1049 25.25 29.40 -10.99
N PHE A 1050 24.56 28.43 -10.39
CA PHE A 1050 24.78 27.01 -10.64
C PHE A 1050 23.92 26.55 -11.82
N ASN A 1051 24.55 26.33 -12.96
CA ASN A 1051 23.88 25.85 -14.17
C ASN A 1051 24.66 24.70 -14.84
N THR A 1052 24.09 24.13 -15.90
CA THR A 1052 24.69 23.10 -16.75
C THR A 1052 24.49 23.42 -18.23
N THR A 1053 25.39 22.94 -19.08
CA THR A 1053 25.31 23.04 -20.55
C THR A 1053 25.59 21.68 -21.20
N GLY A 1054 25.40 21.58 -22.51
CA GLY A 1054 25.49 20.32 -23.26
C GLY A 1054 24.22 19.45 -23.12
N GLY A 1055 24.28 18.22 -23.60
CA GLY A 1055 23.17 17.27 -23.55
C GLY A 1055 22.00 17.61 -24.45
N SER A 1056 21.00 16.73 -24.39
CA SER A 1056 19.69 16.91 -25.01
C SER A 1056 18.69 17.46 -24.01
N VAL A 1057 17.77 18.31 -24.47
CA VAL A 1057 16.70 18.86 -23.64
C VAL A 1057 15.40 18.18 -24.04
N SER A 1058 14.67 17.64 -23.05
CA SER A 1058 13.43 16.91 -23.28
C SER A 1058 12.28 17.53 -22.48
N PRO A 1059 11.07 17.67 -23.06
CA PRO A 1059 9.91 18.18 -22.35
C PRO A 1059 9.33 17.10 -21.43
N LEU A 1060 8.98 17.48 -20.21
CA LEU A 1060 8.17 16.70 -19.28
C LEU A 1060 6.83 17.42 -19.09
N VAL A 1061 5.77 16.82 -19.64
CA VAL A 1061 4.40 17.32 -19.50
C VAL A 1061 3.83 16.82 -18.19
N VAL A 1062 3.55 17.72 -17.25
CA VAL A 1062 2.97 17.38 -15.94
C VAL A 1062 1.45 17.57 -15.95
N THR A 1063 0.97 18.64 -16.56
CA THR A 1063 -0.45 18.91 -16.80
C THR A 1063 -0.61 19.53 -18.20
N PRO A 1064 -1.82 19.63 -18.76
CA PRO A 1064 -2.03 20.34 -20.03
C PRO A 1064 -1.49 21.77 -20.06
N ASN A 1065 -1.40 22.41 -18.88
CA ASN A 1065 -0.99 23.81 -18.74
C ASN A 1065 0.36 23.96 -18.03
N LEU A 1066 1.08 22.86 -17.76
CA LEU A 1066 2.43 22.90 -17.18
C LEU A 1066 3.32 21.83 -17.82
N THR A 1067 4.27 22.32 -18.61
CA THR A 1067 5.35 21.55 -19.23
C THR A 1067 6.65 22.24 -18.88
N TYR A 1068 7.62 21.48 -18.40
CA TYR A 1068 8.98 21.98 -18.17
C TYR A 1068 9.99 21.09 -18.86
N TYR A 1069 11.23 21.57 -18.98
CA TYR A 1069 12.27 20.90 -19.73
C TYR A 1069 13.35 20.35 -18.80
N ILE A 1070 13.88 19.17 -19.12
CA ILE A 1070 14.97 18.55 -18.39
C ILE A 1070 16.13 18.30 -19.35
N ARG A 1071 17.32 18.71 -18.94
CA ARG A 1071 18.59 18.44 -19.64
C ARG A 1071 19.14 17.07 -19.26
N GLN A 1072 19.38 16.21 -20.24
CA GLN A 1072 19.90 14.84 -20.05
C GLN A 1072 20.93 14.48 -21.13
N GLY A 1073 21.93 13.69 -20.75
CA GLY A 1073 23.01 13.26 -21.63
C GLY A 1073 24.32 13.09 -20.86
N ASP A 1074 25.20 12.25 -21.38
CA ASP A 1074 26.53 12.03 -20.78
C ASP A 1074 27.48 13.22 -20.99
N ASP A 1075 27.20 14.06 -21.98
CA ASP A 1075 27.88 15.29 -22.37
C ASP A 1075 27.39 16.53 -21.60
N VAL A 1076 26.47 16.37 -20.64
CA VAL A 1076 26.07 17.44 -19.72
C VAL A 1076 27.24 17.78 -18.79
N VAL A 1077 27.65 19.05 -18.80
CA VAL A 1077 28.77 19.58 -18.01
C VAL A 1077 28.35 20.79 -17.17
N ASN A 1078 29.08 21.03 -16.08
CA ASN A 1078 28.83 22.16 -15.17
C ASN A 1078 29.17 23.49 -15.86
N HIS A 1079 28.32 24.49 -15.65
CA HIS A 1079 28.48 25.84 -16.19
C HIS A 1079 28.17 26.86 -15.08
N PHE A 1080 29.14 27.05 -14.18
CA PHE A 1080 29.00 27.94 -13.03
C PHE A 1080 29.51 29.32 -13.39
N ARG A 1081 28.81 30.36 -12.93
CA ARG A 1081 29.16 31.76 -13.22
C ARG A 1081 28.98 32.62 -11.99
N LEU A 1082 29.90 33.55 -11.77
CA LEU A 1082 29.68 34.61 -10.82
C LEU A 1082 28.80 35.69 -11.46
N ALA A 1083 27.74 36.08 -10.75
CA ALA A 1083 26.79 37.08 -11.23
C ALA A 1083 26.54 38.14 -10.15
N ASN A 1084 26.14 39.34 -10.58
CA ASN A 1084 25.72 40.38 -9.66
C ASN A 1084 24.22 40.21 -9.39
N ALA A 1085 23.86 39.79 -8.18
CA ALA A 1085 22.49 39.48 -7.78
C ALA A 1085 21.55 40.68 -7.89
N TYR A 1086 22.06 41.92 -7.81
CA TYR A 1086 21.25 43.12 -7.95
C TYR A 1086 20.79 43.34 -9.40
N THR A 1087 21.69 43.16 -10.37
CA THR A 1087 21.39 43.32 -11.81
C THR A 1087 20.80 42.06 -12.45
N TRP A 1088 20.91 40.90 -11.79
CA TRP A 1088 20.44 39.61 -12.27
C TRP A 1088 18.93 39.59 -12.59
N GLU A 1089 18.51 38.70 -13.49
CA GLU A 1089 17.13 38.61 -14.03
C GLU A 1089 16.50 39.95 -14.41
N GLY A 1090 17.24 40.78 -15.15
CA GLY A 1090 16.76 42.09 -15.57
C GLY A 1090 16.47 43.04 -14.41
N GLY A 1091 17.34 43.07 -13.40
CA GLY A 1091 17.28 44.02 -12.29
C GLY A 1091 16.49 43.56 -11.06
N ARG A 1092 16.60 42.28 -10.67
CA ARG A 1092 15.93 41.69 -9.51
C ARG A 1092 16.13 42.52 -8.23
N GLY A 1093 17.29 43.11 -8.03
CA GLY A 1093 17.56 43.96 -6.87
C GLY A 1093 16.56 45.10 -6.70
N VAL A 1094 16.17 45.76 -7.79
CA VAL A 1094 15.15 46.84 -7.78
C VAL A 1094 13.77 46.27 -7.41
N ARG A 1095 13.43 45.08 -7.92
CA ARG A 1095 12.16 44.41 -7.57
C ARG A 1095 12.14 43.96 -6.11
N CYS A 1096 13.26 43.51 -5.57
CA CYS A 1096 13.37 43.19 -4.15
C CYS A 1096 13.29 44.42 -3.25
N LEU A 1097 13.72 45.61 -3.70
CA LEU A 1097 13.46 46.86 -3.00
C LEU A 1097 11.97 47.24 -3.02
N PHE A 1098 11.29 47.02 -4.15
CA PHE A 1098 9.84 47.19 -4.24
C PHE A 1098 9.10 46.27 -3.25
N TRP A 1099 9.37 44.96 -3.27
CA TRP A 1099 8.72 44.00 -2.36
C TRP A 1099 8.98 44.32 -0.89
N ARG A 1100 10.19 44.79 -0.57
CA ARG A 1100 10.54 45.27 0.77
C ARG A 1100 9.73 46.50 1.17
N ALA A 1101 9.56 47.47 0.26
CA ALA A 1101 8.81 48.70 0.51
C ALA A 1101 7.28 48.50 0.56
N ALA A 1102 6.78 47.44 -0.08
CA ALA A 1102 5.37 47.04 -0.06
C ALA A 1102 5.03 46.00 1.02
N ALA A 1103 6.03 45.48 1.75
CA ALA A 1103 5.87 44.36 2.66
C ALA A 1103 4.83 44.58 3.77
N ASP A 1104 4.56 45.83 4.14
CA ASP A 1104 3.54 46.20 5.11
C ASP A 1104 2.11 46.29 4.54
N ARG A 1105 1.99 46.34 3.21
CA ARG A 1105 0.74 46.42 2.45
C ARG A 1105 0.41 45.14 1.71
N ILE A 1106 1.32 44.18 1.61
CA ILE A 1106 0.95 42.80 1.20
C ILE A 1106 0.01 42.28 2.30
N PRO A 1107 -1.19 41.79 1.95
CA PRO A 1107 -2.21 41.45 2.95
C PRO A 1107 -1.63 40.55 4.03
N LEU A 1108 -1.41 41.19 5.18
CA LEU A 1108 -2.18 40.98 6.41
C LEU A 1108 -3.49 40.21 6.15
#